data_AF-A0A7W6IKB7-F1
#
_entry.id   AF-A0A7W6IKB7-F1
#
_cell.length_a   1.000
_cell.length_b   1.000
_cell.length_c   1.000
_cell.angle_alpha   90.00
_cell.angle_beta   90.00
_cell.angle_gamma   90.00
#
_symmetry.space_group_name_H-M   'P 1'
#
loop_
_entity.id
_entity.type
_entity.pdbx_description
1 polymer ?
#
loop_
_entity_poly.entity_id
_entity_poly.type
_entity_poly.pdbx_seq_one_letter_code
_entity_poly.pdbx_strand_id
1 'polypeptide(L)'
;MIRDLLKWVAPGVVTVLGGTIAALAMATPAMVDNLAAKSRAALDASGSNWAHLSISGRQLLLSGTTSSDTERDLALTRLAALTGVGRIDQTVTIAPLAAPYRINLAVEDGAVSLFGSVPNEALRQSLMSMPGLTAVDLQIRSGQPNEQKWRQGVEFALAQAAFVDSGHFELSGLTLNAIGRASSERALGHLQMALAELPDGIGSGEIIVEPVRVTPYIWRAEYDGERIAISGHVPEQMLVDRLRLADVSGVPIATGLSLGSGAPDGFAEQAKLLVEQLALLDRGEARIIDGVSHLTGVPPTIEVAQAVSEALSGPNSIVELQPPRIGDYWISINRQPSNVLVFDGYVPDEATRAQFAEVDGADVSFLKFGAGAPEAYHRAVDFGLELLSHLSEGRFALAGTRVSLSGLAQTPTDYRAIQTLLDEGLPQGLELGDMAFQAPPAASYSFAARRDASGVVTLEGLLPNPQVETELLALAGSNARSNASFASGETPNFVASAEQAMQFLPWLRNGVVRFDGTAWSVEGEPASAIDKSSIEAEFAVRGLAQSGWTLALTNPQPEPVIAVPFVWSAERLPDGSFLFAGNVPATSLQAYLKVHVGTRVADTSRVALGAPDNFAAEARAAVDALLALQEGRAAFDGTNWTLAGEAATADARNASLELASVLNIGDGAAINAPDPVNDAPYLWSASKAPDGSIVFNGAVPAESLQRFLAVRGGDAVTDNTTIRPDAPESFSSEVLQALDLLALLSDGEVAFDGTSWTANGVGLTADVLADADAVLGTAAPRWSIALLEPQISTVEPVEPEVIEATTEEPVTEPEPERTPAEEPVATDTQETLADAPAIDPTYTFSATRTIDGAVSLSGSVPAAATASYAAALTGADASALRVRAGAPDGFVGNLQTGLRALLQLQTGQLALADNAWSLSGEAPSTAVKAEIEVQLAALDGDWSASIAAPTNLALCQARLAELSAHNAILFQSGAAIISASASAELDAFAEALVLCPNAAIDVEGHTDSDGDDQRNLALSVARAEAVVNALIDRGVAPERLYAIGYGEAQPVADNATAAGKRQNRRIVVSVRAVDGAV
;
A
#
# COMPACT_ATOMS: atom_id res chain seq x y z
N MET A 1 62.86 128.75 -60.96
CA MET A 1 63.65 127.49 -60.94
C MET A 1 63.48 126.72 -59.63
N ILE A 2 64.02 127.14 -58.47
CA ILE A 2 63.90 126.37 -57.21
C ILE A 2 62.45 126.09 -56.78
N ARG A 3 61.53 127.06 -56.95
CA ARG A 3 60.12 126.94 -56.53
C ARG A 3 59.29 125.93 -57.34
N ASP A 4 59.75 125.51 -58.52
CA ASP A 4 59.08 124.49 -59.33
C ASP A 4 59.62 123.08 -59.08
N LEU A 5 60.86 122.95 -58.60
CA LEU A 5 61.43 121.66 -58.17
C LEU A 5 60.65 121.08 -56.97
N LEU A 6 60.29 121.94 -56.01
CA LEU A 6 59.54 121.56 -54.81
C LEU A 6 58.14 120.98 -55.10
N LYS A 7 57.50 121.36 -56.21
CA LYS A 7 56.18 120.83 -56.61
C LYS A 7 56.22 119.34 -56.96
N TRP A 8 57.37 118.83 -57.39
CA TRP A 8 57.55 117.42 -57.79
C TRP A 8 58.27 116.59 -56.73
N VAL A 9 59.18 117.19 -55.96
CA VAL A 9 59.90 116.50 -54.88
C VAL A 9 59.01 116.23 -53.67
N ALA A 10 58.16 117.18 -53.24
CA ALA A 10 57.36 117.00 -52.03
C ALA A 10 56.34 115.84 -52.13
N PRO A 11 55.58 115.67 -53.23
CA PRO A 11 54.73 114.48 -53.40
C PRO A 11 55.56 113.19 -53.40
N GLY A 12 56.68 113.14 -54.13
CA GLY A 12 57.55 111.97 -54.18
C GLY A 12 58.07 111.55 -52.79
N VAL A 13 58.52 112.51 -51.98
CA VAL A 13 58.99 112.25 -50.60
C VAL A 13 57.84 111.78 -49.70
N VAL A 14 56.64 112.35 -49.79
CA VAL A 14 55.47 111.92 -49.01
C VAL A 14 54.98 110.54 -49.45
N THR A 15 54.96 110.23 -50.75
CA THR A 15 54.58 108.91 -51.26
C THR A 15 55.63 107.85 -50.90
N VAL A 16 56.93 108.17 -50.94
CA VAL A 16 57.98 107.23 -50.53
C VAL A 16 57.99 107.02 -49.02
N LEU A 17 57.95 108.08 -48.19
CA LEU A 17 57.91 107.91 -46.72
C LEU A 17 56.60 107.31 -46.25
N GLY A 18 55.45 107.83 -46.71
CA GLY A 18 54.13 107.31 -46.36
C GLY A 18 53.91 105.89 -46.85
N GLY A 19 54.34 105.59 -48.09
CA GLY A 19 54.32 104.24 -48.65
C GLY A 19 55.23 103.27 -47.92
N THR A 20 56.43 103.71 -47.51
CA THR A 20 57.36 102.88 -46.71
C THR A 20 56.83 102.64 -45.30
N ILE A 21 56.24 103.64 -44.65
CA ILE A 21 55.62 103.50 -43.33
C ILE A 21 54.40 102.59 -43.40
N ALA A 22 53.54 102.74 -44.42
CA ALA A 22 52.41 101.84 -44.65
C ALA A 22 52.87 100.40 -44.95
N ALA A 23 53.89 100.22 -45.79
CA ALA A 23 54.46 98.91 -46.06
C ALA A 23 55.08 98.26 -44.81
N LEU A 24 55.79 99.02 -43.97
CA LEU A 24 56.26 98.52 -42.67
C LEU A 24 55.08 98.13 -41.77
N ALA A 25 54.06 99.00 -41.63
CA ALA A 25 52.91 98.74 -40.78
C ALA A 25 52.11 97.50 -41.23
N MET A 26 52.01 97.24 -42.54
CA MET A 26 51.34 96.07 -43.09
C MET A 26 52.21 94.80 -43.05
N ALA A 27 53.54 94.90 -43.16
CA ALA A 27 54.44 93.75 -43.14
C ALA A 27 54.86 93.32 -41.73
N THR A 28 54.83 94.23 -40.73
CA THR A 28 55.30 93.94 -39.37
C THR A 28 54.50 92.82 -38.69
N PRO A 29 53.15 92.76 -38.75
CA PRO A 29 52.39 91.65 -38.16
C PRO A 29 52.80 90.29 -38.75
N ALA A 30 52.78 90.17 -40.08
CA ALA A 30 53.17 88.94 -40.77
C ALA A 30 54.63 88.53 -40.50
N MET A 31 55.54 89.49 -40.30
CA MET A 31 56.91 89.21 -39.87
C MET A 31 56.98 88.67 -38.44
N VAL A 32 56.24 89.26 -37.50
CA VAL A 32 56.17 88.82 -36.10
C VAL A 32 55.56 87.43 -36.02
N ASP A 33 54.47 87.15 -36.73
CA ASP A 33 53.83 85.84 -36.76
C ASP A 33 54.75 84.75 -37.35
N ASN A 34 55.48 85.07 -38.44
CA ASN A 34 56.45 84.15 -39.04
C ASN A 34 57.63 83.87 -38.10
N LEU A 35 58.11 84.89 -37.38
CA LEU A 35 59.17 84.77 -36.40
C LEU A 35 58.70 83.99 -35.16
N ALA A 36 57.44 84.18 -34.72
CA ALA A 36 56.82 83.42 -33.64
C ALA A 36 56.72 81.94 -33.97
N ALA A 37 56.19 81.59 -35.15
CA ALA A 37 56.10 80.21 -35.61
C ALA A 37 57.48 79.52 -35.68
N LYS A 38 58.49 80.20 -36.26
CA LYS A 38 59.87 79.67 -36.33
C LYS A 38 60.54 79.54 -34.96
N SER A 39 60.36 80.53 -34.09
CA SER A 39 60.96 80.52 -32.74
C SER A 39 60.35 79.45 -31.86
N ARG A 40 59.04 79.23 -31.96
CA ARG A 40 58.37 78.12 -31.28
C ARG A 40 58.84 76.77 -31.79
N ALA A 41 58.81 76.55 -33.10
CA ALA A 41 59.30 75.31 -33.71
C ALA A 41 60.78 74.99 -33.37
N ALA A 42 61.63 76.02 -33.20
CA ALA A 42 63.02 75.83 -32.80
C ALA A 42 63.20 75.45 -31.33
N LEU A 43 62.35 75.96 -30.43
CA LEU A 43 62.31 75.60 -29.00
C LEU A 43 61.71 74.21 -28.78
N ASP A 44 60.61 73.90 -29.49
CA ASP A 44 59.97 72.59 -29.46
C ASP A 44 60.96 71.51 -29.96
N ALA A 45 61.72 71.79 -31.02
CA ALA A 45 62.77 70.92 -31.55
C ALA A 45 64.02 70.79 -30.64
N SER A 46 64.17 71.63 -29.61
CA SER A 46 65.19 71.47 -28.57
C SER A 46 64.63 71.01 -27.22
N GLY A 47 63.36 70.56 -27.18
CA GLY A 47 62.69 70.13 -25.95
C GLY A 47 62.53 71.23 -24.91
N SER A 48 62.68 72.50 -25.31
CA SER A 48 62.74 73.67 -24.42
C SER A 48 61.33 74.14 -24.04
N ASN A 49 60.44 73.20 -23.72
CA ASN A 49 59.00 73.41 -23.54
C ASN A 49 58.67 74.24 -22.28
N TRP A 50 59.63 74.42 -21.38
CA TRP A 50 59.57 75.33 -20.24
C TRP A 50 59.63 76.81 -20.67
N ALA A 51 60.15 77.09 -21.86
CA ALA A 51 60.54 78.42 -22.29
C ALA A 51 59.35 79.17 -22.92
N HIS A 52 58.95 80.24 -22.25
CA HIS A 52 57.92 81.15 -22.69
C HIS A 52 58.55 82.27 -23.52
N LEU A 53 57.96 82.54 -24.69
CA LEU A 53 58.47 83.52 -25.63
C LEU A 53 57.44 84.63 -25.84
N SER A 54 57.83 85.88 -25.60
CA SER A 54 57.11 87.04 -26.11
C SER A 54 57.97 87.78 -27.13
N ILE A 55 57.33 88.27 -28.20
CA ILE A 55 58.02 88.91 -29.33
C ILE A 55 57.52 90.33 -29.49
N SER A 56 58.45 91.27 -29.57
CA SER A 56 58.19 92.67 -29.91
C SER A 56 59.03 93.06 -31.13
N GLY A 57 58.40 93.04 -32.31
CA GLY A 57 59.06 93.24 -33.59
C GLY A 57 60.12 92.17 -33.89
N ARG A 58 61.39 92.47 -33.61
CA ARG A 58 62.55 91.54 -33.76
C ARG A 58 63.23 91.19 -32.44
N GLN A 59 62.70 91.67 -31.32
CA GLN A 59 63.18 91.36 -29.98
C GLN A 59 62.38 90.19 -29.41
N LEU A 60 63.09 89.21 -28.86
CA LEU A 60 62.54 88.04 -28.19
C LEU A 60 62.83 88.20 -26.69
N LEU A 61 61.81 88.06 -25.84
CA LEU A 61 61.99 87.88 -24.41
C LEU A 61 61.72 86.42 -24.07
N LEU A 62 62.75 85.73 -23.57
CA LEU A 62 62.69 84.36 -23.10
C LEU A 62 62.49 84.34 -21.58
N SER A 63 61.38 83.79 -21.10
CA SER A 63 61.09 83.64 -19.67
C SER A 63 60.70 82.21 -19.32
N GLY A 64 60.68 81.88 -18.04
CA GLY A 64 60.29 80.56 -17.53
C GLY A 64 61.27 80.01 -16.49
N THR A 65 61.02 78.77 -16.07
CA THR A 65 61.85 78.07 -15.07
C THR A 65 62.36 76.77 -15.66
N THR A 66 63.67 76.56 -15.63
CA THR A 66 64.36 75.37 -16.16
C THR A 66 65.07 74.61 -15.04
N SER A 67 65.35 73.32 -15.29
CA SER A 67 66.08 72.46 -14.37
C SER A 67 67.61 72.61 -14.46
N SER A 68 68.15 73.27 -15.50
CA SER A 68 69.61 73.41 -15.65
C SER A 68 70.05 74.65 -16.44
N ASP A 69 71.26 75.15 -16.17
CA ASP A 69 71.92 76.15 -17.03
C ASP A 69 72.05 75.65 -18.48
N THR A 70 72.33 74.35 -18.67
CA THR A 70 72.51 73.71 -19.97
C THR A 70 71.28 73.83 -20.87
N GLU A 71 70.09 73.63 -20.32
CA GLU A 71 68.82 73.79 -21.06
C GLU A 71 68.57 75.25 -21.46
N ARG A 72 68.80 76.20 -20.54
CA ARG A 72 68.70 77.65 -20.83
C ARG A 72 69.62 78.01 -22.00
N ASP A 73 70.87 77.60 -21.91
CA ASP A 73 71.90 77.98 -22.88
C ASP A 73 71.67 77.30 -24.25
N LEU A 74 71.12 76.08 -24.26
CA LEU A 74 70.65 75.41 -25.48
C LEU A 74 69.47 76.16 -26.13
N ALA A 75 68.46 76.56 -25.35
CA ALA A 75 67.30 77.30 -25.84
C ALA A 75 67.72 78.67 -26.44
N LEU A 76 68.59 79.40 -25.74
CA LEU A 76 69.17 80.66 -26.22
C LEU A 76 69.97 80.47 -27.52
N THR A 77 70.80 79.42 -27.60
CA THR A 77 71.59 79.10 -28.79
C THR A 77 70.70 78.79 -30.00
N ARG A 78 69.60 78.05 -29.79
CA ARG A 78 68.64 77.70 -30.84
C ARG A 78 67.87 78.91 -31.36
N LEU A 79 67.43 79.79 -30.46
CA LEU A 79 66.79 81.06 -30.84
C LEU A 79 67.76 82.01 -31.56
N ALA A 80 69.02 82.09 -31.12
CA ALA A 80 70.04 82.93 -31.74
C ALA A 80 70.39 82.51 -33.18
N ALA A 81 70.20 81.22 -33.53
CA ALA A 81 70.44 80.70 -34.87
C ALA A 81 69.34 81.08 -35.89
N LEU A 82 68.22 81.68 -35.47
CA LEU A 82 67.09 81.96 -36.35
C LEU A 82 67.27 83.26 -37.17
N THR A 83 67.13 83.13 -38.48
CA THR A 83 67.16 84.27 -39.40
C THR A 83 65.94 85.16 -39.20
N GLY A 84 66.17 86.37 -38.69
CA GLY A 84 65.12 87.36 -38.40
C GLY A 84 65.14 87.87 -36.96
N VAL A 85 65.73 87.12 -36.02
CA VAL A 85 65.96 87.60 -34.64
C VAL A 85 66.91 88.82 -34.66
N GLY A 86 66.74 89.75 -33.72
CA GLY A 86 67.58 90.93 -33.56
C GLY A 86 68.28 91.00 -32.20
N ARG A 87 67.55 90.75 -31.12
CA ARG A 87 68.07 90.67 -29.74
C ARG A 87 67.21 89.66 -28.96
N ILE A 88 67.85 88.92 -28.06
CA ILE A 88 67.17 88.04 -27.10
C ILE A 88 67.46 88.59 -25.71
N ASP A 89 66.41 89.00 -25.01
CA ASP A 89 66.44 89.29 -23.58
C ASP A 89 65.94 88.07 -22.82
N GLN A 90 66.38 87.90 -21.56
CA GLN A 90 66.02 86.71 -20.78
C GLN A 90 65.63 87.03 -19.34
N THR A 91 64.68 86.27 -18.82
CA THR A 91 64.23 86.26 -17.42
C THR A 91 63.93 84.81 -17.04
N VAL A 92 64.97 83.98 -17.12
CA VAL A 92 64.90 82.53 -16.86
C VAL A 92 65.44 82.24 -15.46
N THR A 93 64.65 81.52 -14.67
CA THR A 93 65.01 81.09 -13.31
C THR A 93 65.46 79.63 -13.32
N ILE A 94 66.47 79.29 -12.53
CA ILE A 94 66.89 77.90 -12.32
C ILE A 94 66.19 77.36 -11.06
N ALA A 95 65.56 76.19 -11.18
CA ALA A 95 64.87 75.55 -10.06
C ALA A 95 65.85 75.12 -8.94
N PRO A 96 65.46 75.18 -7.64
CA PRO A 96 66.32 74.71 -6.56
C PRO A 96 66.58 73.20 -6.63
N LEU A 97 67.79 72.76 -6.25
CA LEU A 97 68.20 71.36 -6.27
C LEU A 97 67.39 70.51 -5.27
N ALA A 98 66.91 69.34 -5.72
CA ALA A 98 66.37 68.30 -4.86
C ALA A 98 67.32 67.10 -4.80
N ALA A 99 67.66 66.66 -3.58
CA ALA A 99 68.51 65.51 -3.34
C ALA A 99 68.04 64.78 -2.06
N PRO A 100 67.50 63.54 -2.16
CA PRO A 100 67.17 62.81 -3.38
C PRO A 100 66.01 63.46 -4.17
N TYR A 101 65.96 63.19 -5.48
CA TYR A 101 64.87 63.65 -6.34
C TYR A 101 63.66 62.72 -6.20
N ARG A 102 62.56 63.19 -5.61
CA ARG A 102 61.42 62.34 -5.25
C ARG A 102 60.08 62.88 -5.72
N ILE A 103 59.22 61.97 -6.17
CA ILE A 103 57.79 62.20 -6.39
C ILE A 103 57.02 61.05 -5.75
N ASN A 104 55.91 61.40 -5.13
CA ASN A 104 55.08 60.55 -4.28
C ASN A 104 53.66 60.54 -4.82
N LEU A 105 53.08 59.35 -4.91
CA LEU A 105 51.68 59.11 -5.14
C LEU A 105 51.12 58.51 -3.85
N ALA A 106 49.97 58.97 -3.38
CA ALA A 106 49.24 58.30 -2.30
C ALA A 106 47.79 58.09 -2.73
N VAL A 107 47.29 56.88 -2.49
CA VAL A 107 45.91 56.46 -2.77
C VAL A 107 45.21 56.23 -1.44
N GLU A 108 44.03 56.83 -1.28
CA GLU A 108 43.18 56.69 -0.10
C GLU A 108 41.74 56.55 -0.58
N ASP A 109 41.07 55.43 -0.26
CA ASP A 109 39.75 55.06 -0.79
C ASP A 109 39.60 55.21 -2.32
N GLY A 110 40.65 54.83 -3.06
CA GLY A 110 40.74 54.96 -4.52
C GLY A 110 41.03 56.38 -5.05
N ALA A 111 41.11 57.39 -4.19
CA ALA A 111 41.45 58.76 -4.56
C ALA A 111 42.97 58.95 -4.67
N VAL A 112 43.47 59.29 -5.86
CA VAL A 112 44.92 59.45 -6.11
C VAL A 112 45.39 60.88 -5.87
N SER A 113 46.35 61.05 -4.98
CA SER A 113 47.06 62.32 -4.72
C SER A 113 48.52 62.23 -5.18
N LEU A 114 49.08 63.35 -5.66
CA LEU A 114 50.42 63.41 -6.26
C LEU A 114 51.22 64.61 -5.71
N PHE A 115 52.39 64.36 -5.12
CA PHE A 115 53.20 65.42 -4.51
C PHE A 115 54.70 65.21 -4.66
N GLY A 116 55.47 66.31 -4.73
CA GLY A 116 56.93 66.27 -4.75
C GLY A 116 57.59 67.07 -5.87
N SER A 117 58.71 66.56 -6.37
CA SER A 117 59.61 67.25 -7.30
C SER A 117 59.23 67.00 -8.76
N VAL A 118 59.15 68.07 -9.56
CA VAL A 118 58.91 67.99 -11.01
C VAL A 118 59.98 68.75 -11.80
N PRO A 119 60.48 68.21 -12.95
CA PRO A 119 61.61 68.81 -13.69
C PRO A 119 61.41 70.23 -14.20
N ASN A 120 60.21 70.51 -14.72
CA ASN A 120 59.89 71.74 -15.43
C ASN A 120 58.38 72.02 -15.40
N GLU A 121 57.99 73.27 -15.70
CA GLU A 121 56.59 73.70 -15.63
C GLU A 121 55.68 73.00 -16.66
N ALA A 122 56.20 72.64 -17.84
CA ALA A 122 55.43 71.92 -18.85
C ALA A 122 55.02 70.51 -18.36
N LEU A 123 55.95 69.78 -17.72
CA LEU A 123 55.66 68.51 -17.05
C LEU A 123 54.68 68.67 -15.90
N ARG A 124 54.83 69.73 -15.10
CA ARG A 124 53.92 70.03 -13.99
C ARG A 124 52.49 70.22 -14.46
N GLN A 125 52.27 71.03 -15.50
CA GLN A 125 50.96 71.25 -16.09
C GLN A 125 50.39 69.97 -16.72
N SER A 126 51.24 69.18 -17.41
CA SER A 126 50.85 67.88 -17.95
C SER A 126 50.32 66.94 -16.85
N LEU A 127 51.05 66.80 -15.74
CA LEU A 127 50.64 65.97 -14.60
C LEU A 127 49.38 66.52 -13.91
N MET A 128 49.28 67.83 -13.69
CA MET A 128 48.09 68.47 -13.11
C MET A 128 46.85 68.35 -14.00
N SER A 129 47.00 68.12 -15.31
CA SER A 129 45.89 67.91 -16.24
C SER A 129 45.42 66.45 -16.36
N MET A 130 46.06 65.51 -15.66
CA MET A 130 45.69 64.09 -15.74
C MET A 130 44.36 63.81 -15.02
N PRO A 131 43.43 63.06 -15.65
CA PRO A 131 42.17 62.67 -15.01
C PRO A 131 42.42 61.67 -13.87
N GLY A 132 41.60 61.74 -12.82
CA GLY A 132 41.65 60.82 -11.67
C GLY A 132 42.47 61.31 -10.47
N LEU A 133 43.19 62.43 -10.58
CA LEU A 133 43.90 63.03 -9.45
C LEU A 133 42.96 63.90 -8.60
N THR A 134 42.97 63.71 -7.28
CA THR A 134 42.15 64.46 -6.31
C THR A 134 42.91 65.58 -5.60
N ALA A 135 44.22 65.46 -5.44
CA ALA A 135 45.10 66.51 -4.91
C ALA A 135 46.48 66.48 -5.58
N VAL A 136 47.02 67.65 -5.95
CA VAL A 136 48.33 67.76 -6.61
C VAL A 136 49.17 68.90 -6.02
N ASP A 137 50.28 68.57 -5.36
CA ASP A 137 51.28 69.54 -4.85
C ASP A 137 52.68 69.26 -5.44
N LEU A 138 52.88 69.74 -6.67
CA LEU A 138 54.14 69.61 -7.40
C LEU A 138 54.96 70.90 -7.33
N GLN A 139 56.25 70.76 -7.02
CA GLN A 139 57.23 71.84 -6.91
C GLN A 139 58.33 71.66 -7.95
N ILE A 140 58.63 72.70 -8.73
CA ILE A 140 59.70 72.62 -9.73
C ILE A 140 61.06 72.54 -9.01
N ARG A 141 61.83 71.48 -9.29
CA ARG A 141 63.16 71.23 -8.69
C ARG A 141 64.15 70.75 -9.74
N SER A 142 65.41 71.18 -9.61
CA SER A 142 66.53 70.67 -10.40
C SER A 142 67.15 69.42 -9.75
N GLY A 143 68.02 68.74 -10.49
CA GLY A 143 68.63 67.48 -10.05
C GLY A 143 67.83 66.23 -10.45
N GLN A 144 66.91 66.32 -11.41
CA GLN A 144 66.23 65.13 -11.91
C GLN A 144 67.23 64.13 -12.51
N PRO A 145 66.94 62.82 -12.45
CA PRO A 145 67.60 61.84 -13.31
C PRO A 145 67.15 62.04 -14.78
N ASN A 146 67.48 61.10 -15.66
CA ASN A 146 67.07 61.16 -17.07
C ASN A 146 65.54 61.39 -17.19
N GLU A 147 65.13 62.54 -17.75
CA GLU A 147 63.73 62.98 -17.74
C GLU A 147 62.78 61.97 -18.40
N GLN A 148 63.20 61.36 -19.52
CA GLN A 148 62.38 60.39 -20.24
C GLN A 148 62.12 59.14 -19.38
N LYS A 149 63.16 58.58 -18.74
CA LYS A 149 63.02 57.43 -17.82
C LYS A 149 62.22 57.79 -16.59
N TRP A 150 62.48 58.95 -15.98
CA TRP A 150 61.74 59.45 -14.83
C TRP A 150 60.24 59.55 -15.13
N ARG A 151 59.89 60.17 -16.27
CA ARG A 151 58.51 60.30 -16.77
C ARG A 151 57.86 58.93 -16.94
N GLN A 152 58.53 57.97 -17.57
CA GLN A 152 58.05 56.59 -17.71
C GLN A 152 57.77 55.94 -16.36
N GLY A 153 58.63 56.15 -15.36
CA GLY A 153 58.41 55.67 -13.98
C GLY A 153 57.17 56.30 -13.31
N VAL A 154 56.93 57.60 -13.51
CA VAL A 154 55.75 58.29 -12.96
C VAL A 154 54.47 57.86 -13.65
N GLU A 155 54.47 57.77 -14.98
CA GLU A 155 53.33 57.30 -15.79
C GLU A 155 52.99 55.84 -15.44
N PHE A 156 53.99 54.98 -15.25
CA PHE A 156 53.81 53.61 -14.78
C PHE A 156 53.24 53.54 -13.36
N ALA A 157 53.78 54.33 -12.41
CA ALA A 157 53.28 54.35 -11.03
C ALA A 157 51.82 54.85 -10.96
N LEU A 158 51.46 55.87 -11.77
CA LEU A 158 50.08 56.35 -11.89
C LEU A 158 49.14 55.28 -12.49
N ALA A 159 49.62 54.51 -13.47
CA ALA A 159 48.85 53.40 -14.03
C ALA A 159 48.62 52.27 -13.01
N GLN A 160 49.61 51.96 -12.16
CA GLN A 160 49.46 50.97 -11.09
C GLN A 160 48.58 51.48 -9.93
N ALA A 161 48.61 52.78 -9.64
CA ALA A 161 47.78 53.39 -8.59
C ALA A 161 46.26 53.18 -8.79
N ALA A 162 45.79 52.98 -10.03
CA ALA A 162 44.39 52.67 -10.33
C ALA A 162 43.95 51.27 -9.87
N PHE A 163 44.89 50.39 -9.49
CA PHE A 163 44.62 49.00 -9.08
C PHE A 163 44.68 48.79 -7.55
N VAL A 164 44.92 49.84 -6.76
CA VAL A 164 44.90 49.78 -5.28
C VAL A 164 43.70 50.53 -4.69
N ASP A 165 43.16 50.06 -3.56
CA ASP A 165 42.16 50.80 -2.78
C ASP A 165 42.82 51.87 -1.90
N SER A 166 44.03 51.57 -1.41
CA SER A 166 44.81 52.37 -0.49
C SER A 166 46.29 52.03 -0.69
N GLY A 167 47.18 53.02 -0.60
CA GLY A 167 48.61 52.78 -0.77
C GLY A 167 49.45 54.01 -1.09
N HIS A 168 50.72 53.78 -1.36
CA HIS A 168 51.73 54.78 -1.60
C HIS A 168 52.75 54.25 -2.61
N PHE A 169 53.02 55.03 -3.67
CA PHE A 169 54.09 54.77 -4.62
C PHE A 169 55.08 55.94 -4.55
N GLU A 170 56.37 55.65 -4.36
CA GLU A 170 57.43 56.65 -4.36
C GLU A 170 58.41 56.34 -5.49
N LEU A 171 58.65 57.31 -6.39
CA LEU A 171 59.75 57.25 -7.33
C LEU A 171 60.88 58.15 -6.82
N SER A 172 61.89 57.53 -6.20
CA SER A 172 63.09 58.19 -5.68
C SER A 172 64.25 57.99 -6.66
N GLY A 173 64.59 59.04 -7.40
CA GLY A 173 65.49 58.96 -8.54
C GLY A 173 64.83 58.16 -9.67
N LEU A 174 65.35 56.96 -9.95
CA LEU A 174 64.75 55.99 -10.87
C LEU A 174 64.38 54.68 -10.16
N THR A 175 64.29 54.67 -8.82
CA THR A 175 63.87 53.50 -8.04
C THR A 175 62.42 53.69 -7.58
N LEU A 176 61.56 52.71 -7.88
CA LEU A 176 60.16 52.68 -7.49
C LEU A 176 59.96 51.86 -6.22
N ASN A 177 59.45 52.50 -5.16
CA ASN A 177 58.84 51.83 -4.01
C ASN A 177 57.32 51.82 -4.20
N ALA A 178 56.64 50.76 -3.75
CA ALA A 178 55.19 50.63 -3.84
C ALA A 178 54.65 49.83 -2.65
N ILE A 179 53.86 50.45 -1.78
CA ILE A 179 53.20 49.78 -0.65
C ILE A 179 51.70 50.05 -0.77
N GLY A 180 50.85 49.02 -0.90
CA GLY A 180 49.41 49.23 -1.01
C GLY A 180 48.60 47.96 -1.01
N ARG A 181 47.28 48.10 -1.06
CA ARG A 181 46.33 46.99 -1.08
C ARG A 181 45.53 46.99 -2.37
N ALA A 182 45.47 45.84 -3.04
CA ALA A 182 44.75 45.68 -4.29
C ALA A 182 43.25 45.91 -4.13
N SER A 183 42.63 46.64 -5.07
CA SER A 183 41.18 46.92 -5.05
C SER A 183 40.30 45.72 -5.40
N SER A 184 40.89 44.64 -5.93
CA SER A 184 40.25 43.36 -6.22
C SER A 184 41.29 42.26 -6.46
N GLU A 185 40.89 41.00 -6.46
CA GLU A 185 41.78 39.88 -6.81
C GLU A 185 42.36 39.99 -8.24
N ARG A 186 41.55 40.44 -9.22
CA ARG A 186 42.05 40.74 -10.58
C ARG A 186 43.07 41.87 -10.57
N ALA A 187 42.86 42.89 -9.74
CA ALA A 187 43.81 43.99 -9.59
C ALA A 187 45.12 43.54 -8.92
N LEU A 188 45.06 42.61 -7.95
CA LEU A 188 46.24 42.00 -7.33
C LEU A 188 47.10 41.28 -8.37
N GLY A 189 46.47 40.46 -9.24
CA GLY A 189 47.18 39.78 -10.32
C GLY A 189 47.84 40.75 -11.31
N HIS A 190 47.13 41.83 -11.70
CA HIS A 190 47.71 42.88 -12.54
C HIS A 190 48.92 43.57 -11.88
N LEU A 191 48.80 43.93 -10.60
CA LEU A 191 49.88 44.57 -9.83
C LEU A 191 51.10 43.65 -9.70
N GLN A 192 50.91 42.38 -9.38
CA GLN A 192 51.99 41.40 -9.28
C GLN A 192 52.73 41.22 -10.62
N MET A 193 52.01 41.14 -11.73
CA MET A 193 52.62 41.05 -13.07
C MET A 193 53.37 42.33 -13.43
N ALA A 194 52.74 43.50 -13.28
CA ALA A 194 53.33 44.77 -13.67
C ALA A 194 54.55 45.15 -12.83
N LEU A 195 54.49 44.94 -11.51
CA LEU A 195 55.57 45.31 -10.60
C LEU A 195 56.76 44.33 -10.63
N ALA A 196 56.57 43.12 -11.18
CA ALA A 196 57.66 42.20 -11.49
C ALA A 196 58.47 42.62 -12.73
N GLU A 197 57.82 43.22 -13.74
CA GLU A 197 58.45 43.68 -14.99
C GLU A 197 58.42 45.21 -15.11
N LEU A 198 59.29 45.88 -14.35
CA LEU A 198 59.37 47.35 -14.34
C LEU A 198 59.89 47.93 -15.68
N PRO A 199 59.49 49.16 -16.07
CA PRO A 199 59.92 49.80 -17.31
C PRO A 199 61.44 49.99 -17.44
N ASP A 200 61.95 49.99 -18.69
CA ASP A 200 63.38 50.05 -19.03
C ASP A 200 64.19 51.16 -18.33
N GLY A 201 64.91 50.77 -17.26
CA GLY A 201 65.75 51.67 -16.47
C GLY A 201 65.06 52.31 -15.26
N ILE A 202 63.90 51.81 -14.87
CA ILE A 202 63.37 51.90 -13.51
C ILE A 202 63.88 50.70 -12.71
N GLY A 203 64.37 50.93 -11.50
CA GLY A 203 64.76 49.89 -10.55
C GLY A 203 63.66 49.60 -9.53
N SER A 204 63.60 48.37 -9.04
CA SER A 204 62.72 47.97 -7.94
C SER A 204 63.32 48.39 -6.58
N GLY A 205 62.52 49.05 -5.77
CA GLY A 205 62.78 49.28 -4.35
C GLY A 205 61.99 48.30 -3.48
N GLU A 206 61.40 48.79 -2.39
CA GLU A 206 60.48 48.02 -1.56
C GLU A 206 59.09 47.96 -2.21
N ILE A 207 58.61 46.74 -2.51
CA ILE A 207 57.32 46.50 -3.15
C ILE A 207 56.51 45.52 -2.29
N ILE A 208 55.42 45.99 -1.70
CA ILE A 208 54.52 45.24 -0.83
C ILE A 208 53.08 45.48 -1.32
N VAL A 209 52.43 44.43 -1.83
CA VAL A 209 51.03 44.51 -2.29
C VAL A 209 50.18 43.52 -1.49
N GLU A 210 49.29 44.05 -0.65
CA GLU A 210 48.29 43.27 0.07
C GLU A 210 47.13 42.83 -0.85
N PRO A 211 46.55 41.64 -0.66
CA PRO A 211 45.27 41.27 -1.28
C PRO A 211 44.12 42.16 -0.82
N VAL A 212 43.01 42.18 -1.58
CA VAL A 212 41.80 42.94 -1.23
C VAL A 212 41.31 42.62 0.19
N ARG A 213 40.88 43.65 0.95
CA ARG A 213 40.40 43.47 2.32
C ARG A 213 39.02 42.84 2.31
N VAL A 214 38.85 41.76 3.06
CA VAL A 214 37.57 41.06 3.23
C VAL A 214 37.06 41.24 4.65
N THR A 215 35.77 41.53 4.81
CA THR A 215 35.10 41.64 6.12
C THR A 215 33.61 41.31 5.94
N PRO A 216 33.02 40.36 6.70
CA PRO A 216 33.68 39.49 7.68
C PRO A 216 34.70 38.55 7.04
N TYR A 217 35.77 38.22 7.76
CA TYR A 217 36.80 37.30 7.29
C TYR A 217 36.37 35.86 7.55
N ILE A 218 35.98 35.15 6.48
CA ILE A 218 35.41 33.80 6.55
C ILE A 218 36.38 32.78 5.93
N TRP A 219 36.61 31.70 6.67
CA TRP A 219 37.27 30.48 6.24
C TRP A 219 36.46 29.27 6.71
N ARG A 220 36.33 28.24 5.85
CA ARG A 220 35.57 27.00 6.12
C ARG A 220 36.38 25.79 5.65
N ALA A 221 36.43 24.74 6.46
CA ALA A 221 36.86 23.41 6.06
C ALA A 221 35.78 22.39 6.41
N GLU A 222 35.45 21.49 5.50
CA GLU A 222 34.38 20.50 5.66
C GLU A 222 34.94 19.10 5.35
N TYR A 223 34.66 18.14 6.22
CA TYR A 223 35.08 16.74 6.07
C TYR A 223 33.85 15.85 5.86
N ASP A 224 33.77 15.25 4.68
CA ASP A 224 32.69 14.35 4.27
C ASP A 224 32.90 12.88 4.68
N GLY A 225 34.06 12.56 5.27
CA GLY A 225 34.51 11.21 5.61
C GLY A 225 35.49 10.60 4.59
N GLU A 226 35.68 11.25 3.44
CA GLU A 226 36.66 10.85 2.41
C GLU A 226 37.70 11.94 2.13
N ARG A 227 37.33 13.23 2.22
CA ARG A 227 38.19 14.36 1.87
C ARG A 227 37.84 15.64 2.64
N ILE A 228 38.83 16.50 2.85
CA ILE A 228 38.61 17.84 3.45
C ILE A 228 38.54 18.88 2.33
N ALA A 229 37.39 19.56 2.21
CA ALA A 229 37.18 20.67 1.29
C ALA A 229 37.33 22.01 2.02
N ILE A 230 38.33 22.80 1.67
CA ILE A 230 38.62 24.11 2.28
C ILE A 230 38.23 25.25 1.33
N SER A 231 37.51 26.25 1.83
CA SER A 231 36.99 27.39 1.07
C SER A 231 37.01 28.70 1.88
N GLY A 232 36.86 29.82 1.17
CA GLY A 232 36.94 31.17 1.75
C GLY A 232 38.25 31.89 1.42
N HIS A 233 38.76 32.67 2.37
CA HIS A 233 39.93 33.54 2.16
C HIS A 233 41.15 33.13 2.98
N VAL A 234 42.34 33.40 2.45
CA VAL A 234 43.62 33.34 3.19
C VAL A 234 44.49 34.56 2.88
N PRO A 235 45.38 34.97 3.81
CA PRO A 235 46.19 36.18 3.65
C PRO A 235 47.32 36.04 2.61
N GLU A 236 47.81 34.83 2.35
CA GLU A 236 48.95 34.58 1.48
C GLU A 236 48.87 33.22 0.75
N GLN A 237 49.50 33.15 -0.43
CA GLN A 237 49.53 31.94 -1.26
C GLN A 237 50.25 30.77 -0.58
N MET A 238 51.31 31.06 0.20
CA MET A 238 52.09 30.04 0.92
C MET A 238 51.22 29.24 1.91
N LEU A 239 50.19 29.85 2.49
CA LEU A 239 49.26 29.16 3.37
C LEU A 239 48.31 28.22 2.60
N VAL A 240 47.89 28.58 1.38
CA VAL A 240 47.10 27.67 0.50
C VAL A 240 47.87 26.38 0.26
N ASP A 241 49.15 26.52 -0.09
CA ASP A 241 49.99 25.38 -0.44
C ASP A 241 50.38 24.56 0.80
N ARG A 242 50.60 25.21 1.95
CA ARG A 242 50.79 24.53 3.25
C ARG A 242 49.57 23.71 3.66
N LEU A 243 48.36 24.26 3.52
CA LEU A 243 47.12 23.54 3.85
C LEU A 243 46.86 22.40 2.87
N ARG A 244 47.13 22.58 1.57
CA ARG A 244 46.98 21.51 0.56
C ARG A 244 47.97 20.35 0.77
N LEU A 245 49.14 20.63 1.34
CA LEU A 245 50.21 19.66 1.61
C LEU A 245 50.27 19.20 3.08
N ALA A 246 49.25 19.50 3.89
CA ALA A 246 49.20 19.04 5.28
C ALA A 246 48.98 17.51 5.32
N ASP A 247 49.85 16.80 6.04
CA ASP A 247 49.74 15.36 6.22
C ASP A 247 48.76 15.04 7.36
N VAL A 248 47.48 14.90 7.00
CA VAL A 248 46.37 14.58 7.89
C VAL A 248 45.94 13.13 7.72
N SER A 249 46.76 12.19 8.19
CA SER A 249 46.44 10.75 8.24
C SER A 249 46.02 10.13 6.89
N GLY A 250 46.50 10.69 5.78
CA GLY A 250 46.14 10.25 4.42
C GLY A 250 44.83 10.80 3.87
N VAL A 251 44.12 11.69 4.58
CA VAL A 251 42.90 12.35 4.08
C VAL A 251 43.26 13.38 2.99
N PRO A 252 42.77 13.25 1.75
CA PRO A 252 43.02 14.22 0.69
C PRO A 252 42.37 15.59 0.98
N ILE A 253 43.13 16.67 0.79
CA ILE A 253 42.67 18.05 0.96
C ILE A 253 42.45 18.72 -0.40
N ALA A 254 41.25 19.22 -0.64
CA ALA A 254 40.90 20.07 -1.77
C ALA A 254 40.78 21.54 -1.32
N THR A 255 41.45 22.47 -2.01
CA THR A 255 41.42 23.90 -1.67
C THR A 255 40.79 24.76 -2.77
N GLY A 256 39.64 25.36 -2.45
CA GLY A 256 38.95 26.43 -3.18
C GLY A 256 39.14 27.78 -2.48
N LEU A 257 40.38 28.10 -2.12
CA LEU A 257 40.75 29.31 -1.38
C LEU A 257 41.13 30.45 -2.32
N SER A 258 40.77 31.68 -1.94
CA SER A 258 41.14 32.92 -2.62
C SER A 258 42.00 33.83 -1.72
N LEU A 259 42.74 34.76 -2.31
CA LEU A 259 43.60 35.68 -1.54
C LEU A 259 42.79 36.87 -1.02
N GLY A 260 42.83 37.10 0.29
CA GLY A 260 42.14 38.21 0.96
C GLY A 260 42.86 38.66 2.23
N SER A 261 43.03 39.97 2.41
CA SER A 261 43.59 40.56 3.64
C SER A 261 42.49 40.85 4.68
N GLY A 262 42.89 41.12 5.92
CA GLY A 262 41.98 41.23 7.06
C GLY A 262 41.87 39.95 7.90
N ALA A 263 42.75 38.96 7.70
CA ALA A 263 42.84 37.78 8.54
C ALA A 263 43.09 38.16 10.02
N PRO A 264 42.45 37.46 10.98
CA PRO A 264 42.67 37.71 12.41
C PRO A 264 44.07 37.26 12.87
N ASP A 265 44.53 37.80 14.01
CA ASP A 265 45.80 37.40 14.61
C ASP A 265 45.83 35.89 14.91
N GLY A 266 46.91 35.21 14.51
CA GLY A 266 47.07 33.76 14.71
C GLY A 266 46.33 32.88 13.71
N PHE A 267 45.60 33.44 12.74
CA PHE A 267 44.79 32.72 11.75
C PHE A 267 45.47 31.49 11.12
N ALA A 268 46.74 31.59 10.72
CA ALA A 268 47.45 30.52 10.04
C ALA A 268 47.63 29.26 10.92
N GLU A 269 47.91 29.44 12.21
CA GLU A 269 48.06 28.33 13.16
C GLU A 269 46.69 27.78 13.60
N GLN A 270 45.68 28.65 13.74
CA GLN A 270 44.30 28.24 14.06
C GLN A 270 43.67 27.44 12.91
N ALA A 271 43.81 27.88 11.66
CA ALA A 271 43.31 27.16 10.49
C ALA A 271 44.00 25.80 10.33
N LYS A 272 45.32 25.73 10.58
CA LYS A 272 46.07 24.48 10.58
C LYS A 272 45.56 23.52 11.67
N LEU A 273 45.46 23.99 12.92
CA LEU A 273 44.97 23.19 14.05
C LEU A 273 43.55 22.65 13.80
N LEU A 274 42.66 23.47 13.23
CA LEU A 274 41.30 23.04 12.87
C LEU A 274 41.30 21.94 11.81
N VAL A 275 42.15 22.01 10.78
CA VAL A 275 42.27 20.93 9.78
C VAL A 275 42.83 19.65 10.42
N GLU A 276 43.81 19.75 11.32
CA GLU A 276 44.35 18.61 12.06
C GLU A 276 43.31 17.96 12.98
N GLN A 277 42.50 18.74 13.71
CA GLN A 277 41.45 18.20 14.59
C GLN A 277 40.24 17.67 13.82
N LEU A 278 39.84 18.33 12.73
CA LEU A 278 38.73 17.90 11.88
C LEU A 278 39.01 16.52 11.25
N ALA A 279 40.27 16.23 10.90
CA ALA A 279 40.71 14.93 10.37
C ALA A 279 40.70 13.78 11.41
N LEU A 280 40.46 14.06 12.70
CA LEU A 280 40.27 13.04 13.74
C LEU A 280 38.80 12.62 13.89
N LEU A 281 37.86 13.40 13.34
CA LEU A 281 36.43 13.11 13.36
C LEU A 281 36.07 12.19 12.17
N ASP A 282 34.96 11.45 12.24
CA ASP A 282 34.43 10.68 11.10
C ASP A 282 33.92 11.60 9.97
N ARG A 283 33.40 12.77 10.36
CA ARG A 283 32.87 13.84 9.49
C ARG A 283 32.63 15.10 10.33
N GLY A 284 32.64 16.27 9.70
CA GLY A 284 32.39 17.51 10.42
C GLY A 284 32.66 18.77 9.62
N GLU A 285 32.62 19.92 10.30
CA GLU A 285 32.90 21.22 9.73
C GLU A 285 33.67 22.11 10.72
N ALA A 286 34.73 22.74 10.23
CA ALA A 286 35.44 23.80 10.91
C ALA A 286 35.20 25.15 10.21
N ARG A 287 34.94 26.22 10.97
CA ARG A 287 34.86 27.60 10.46
C ARG A 287 35.75 28.53 11.29
N ILE A 288 36.27 29.57 10.65
CA ILE A 288 36.76 30.77 11.33
C ILE A 288 35.96 31.95 10.78
N ILE A 289 35.34 32.73 11.66
CA ILE A 289 34.62 33.97 11.34
C ILE A 289 35.15 35.06 12.26
N ASP A 290 35.83 36.06 11.70
CA ASP A 290 36.39 37.22 12.43
C ASP A 290 37.21 36.85 13.71
N GLY A 291 37.90 35.71 13.68
CA GLY A 291 38.77 35.22 14.76
C GLY A 291 38.12 34.25 15.75
N VAL A 292 36.82 33.98 15.64
CA VAL A 292 36.14 32.90 16.38
C VAL A 292 36.17 31.63 15.56
N SER A 293 36.75 30.56 16.10
CA SER A 293 36.68 29.22 15.51
C SER A 293 35.48 28.44 16.01
N HIS A 294 34.78 27.77 15.09
CA HIS A 294 33.76 26.77 15.40
C HIS A 294 34.22 25.43 14.81
N LEU A 295 34.14 24.34 15.58
CA LEU A 295 34.27 22.97 15.09
C LEU A 295 33.03 22.18 15.48
N THR A 296 32.37 21.59 14.49
CA THR A 296 31.27 20.64 14.67
C THR A 296 31.63 19.30 14.04
N GLY A 297 31.08 18.19 14.53
CA GLY A 297 31.26 16.90 13.87
C GLY A 297 30.98 15.67 14.73
N VAL A 298 31.32 14.51 14.19
CA VAL A 298 31.11 13.19 14.83
C VAL A 298 32.47 12.58 15.17
N PRO A 299 32.84 12.41 16.44
CA PRO A 299 34.07 11.73 16.83
C PRO A 299 33.90 10.20 16.73
N PRO A 300 34.94 9.44 16.35
CA PRO A 300 34.87 7.97 16.31
C PRO A 300 34.82 7.34 17.71
N THR A 301 35.41 7.97 18.73
CA THR A 301 35.40 7.48 20.12
C THR A 301 35.30 8.61 21.15
N ILE A 302 35.03 8.27 22.41
CA ILE A 302 34.96 9.24 23.53
C ILE A 302 36.33 9.88 23.78
N GLU A 303 37.41 9.10 23.66
CA GLU A 303 38.79 9.57 23.84
C GLU A 303 39.17 10.61 22.78
N VAL A 304 38.74 10.41 21.53
CA VAL A 304 38.93 11.40 20.47
C VAL A 304 38.07 12.65 20.71
N ALA A 305 36.82 12.48 21.15
CA ALA A 305 35.96 13.61 21.49
C ALA A 305 36.57 14.50 22.59
N GLN A 306 37.13 13.87 23.62
CA GLN A 306 37.83 14.56 24.71
C GLN A 306 39.12 15.23 24.20
N ALA A 307 39.96 14.51 23.44
CA ALA A 307 41.22 15.06 22.93
C ALA A 307 41.02 16.28 22.02
N VAL A 308 40.02 16.24 21.12
CA VAL A 308 39.65 17.38 20.25
C VAL A 308 39.14 18.57 21.07
N SER A 309 38.32 18.31 22.09
CA SER A 309 37.80 19.36 22.99
C SER A 309 38.91 20.01 23.82
N GLU A 310 39.85 19.22 24.36
CA GLU A 310 41.02 19.71 25.08
C GLU A 310 41.96 20.52 24.17
N ALA A 311 42.24 20.03 22.96
CA ALA A 311 43.09 20.72 21.98
C ALA A 311 42.54 22.10 21.55
N LEU A 312 41.21 22.26 21.57
CA LEU A 312 40.51 23.47 21.12
C LEU A 312 39.89 24.30 22.25
N SER A 313 40.32 24.10 23.50
CA SER A 313 39.83 24.80 24.72
C SER A 313 40.24 26.29 24.83
N GLY A 314 40.33 27.02 23.72
CA GLY A 314 40.69 28.44 23.67
C GLY A 314 39.49 29.39 23.83
N PRO A 315 39.69 30.65 24.29
CA PRO A 315 38.61 31.60 24.57
C PRO A 315 37.81 32.06 23.33
N ASN A 316 38.37 31.88 22.13
CA ASN A 316 37.73 32.20 20.84
C ASN A 316 37.41 30.92 20.05
N SER A 317 37.10 29.82 20.74
CA SER A 317 36.85 28.52 20.13
C SER A 317 35.59 27.87 20.70
N ILE A 318 34.72 27.39 19.81
CA ILE A 318 33.46 26.72 20.12
C ILE A 318 33.52 25.32 19.49
N VAL A 319 33.30 24.29 20.30
CA VAL A 319 33.39 22.88 19.90
C VAL A 319 32.08 22.19 20.24
N GLU A 320 31.40 21.67 19.22
CA GLU A 320 30.10 21.01 19.32
C GLU A 320 30.18 19.62 18.66
N LEU A 321 30.60 18.62 19.44
CA LEU A 321 30.73 17.24 18.98
C LEU A 321 29.47 16.43 19.31
N GLN A 322 29.03 15.62 18.35
CA GLN A 322 28.00 14.60 18.57
C GLN A 322 28.56 13.45 19.42
N PRO A 323 27.71 12.64 20.09
CA PRO A 323 28.17 11.43 20.75
C PRO A 323 28.83 10.47 19.74
N PRO A 324 29.90 9.74 20.11
CA PRO A 324 30.56 8.80 19.22
C PRO A 324 29.67 7.59 18.91
N ARG A 325 29.82 7.01 17.72
CA ARG A 325 29.06 5.82 17.30
C ARG A 325 29.58 4.56 18.00
N ILE A 326 28.71 3.90 18.75
CA ILE A 326 28.97 2.59 19.36
C ILE A 326 28.51 1.52 18.38
N GLY A 327 29.44 0.70 17.87
CA GLY A 327 29.13 -0.39 16.93
C GLY A 327 28.28 -1.49 17.57
N ASP A 328 28.70 -1.97 18.74
CA ASP A 328 27.95 -2.95 19.53
C ASP A 328 27.01 -2.22 20.50
N TYR A 329 25.99 -1.55 19.97
CA TYR A 329 25.04 -0.80 20.80
C TYR A 329 24.23 -1.75 21.69
N TRP A 330 24.20 -1.51 23.00
CA TRP A 330 23.42 -2.34 23.93
C TRP A 330 22.86 -1.55 25.11
N ILE A 331 21.75 -2.05 25.64
CA ILE A 331 21.15 -1.66 26.91
C ILE A 331 20.64 -2.91 27.63
N SER A 332 20.72 -2.91 28.95
CA SER A 332 20.11 -3.95 29.77
C SER A 332 19.40 -3.33 30.98
N ILE A 333 18.25 -3.92 31.32
CA ILE A 333 17.38 -3.49 32.41
C ILE A 333 17.20 -4.69 33.32
N ASN A 334 17.61 -4.55 34.58
CA ASN A 334 17.56 -5.64 35.57
C ASN A 334 16.55 -5.30 36.68
N ARG A 335 15.43 -6.02 36.72
CA ARG A 335 14.41 -5.93 37.76
C ARG A 335 14.79 -6.78 38.96
N GLN A 336 14.98 -6.12 40.10
CA GLN A 336 15.23 -6.76 41.39
C GLN A 336 13.92 -7.10 42.12
N PRO A 337 13.90 -8.07 43.05
CA PRO A 337 12.75 -8.37 43.91
C PRO A 337 12.23 -7.17 44.74
N SER A 338 13.04 -6.14 44.90
CA SER A 338 12.70 -4.85 45.55
C SER A 338 11.90 -3.90 44.66
N ASN A 339 11.53 -4.31 43.45
CA ASN A 339 10.94 -3.49 42.38
C ASN A 339 11.87 -2.39 41.82
N VAL A 340 13.18 -2.49 42.05
CA VAL A 340 14.17 -1.57 41.45
C VAL A 340 14.55 -2.06 40.05
N LEU A 341 14.51 -1.17 39.06
CA LEU A 341 14.91 -1.40 37.68
C LEU A 341 16.27 -0.72 37.42
N VAL A 342 17.36 -1.50 37.37
CA VAL A 342 18.70 -0.93 37.10
C VAL A 342 18.96 -0.95 35.60
N PHE A 343 19.19 0.22 35.02
CA PHE A 343 19.54 0.42 33.62
C PHE A 343 21.06 0.54 33.45
N ASP A 344 21.66 -0.28 32.60
CA ASP A 344 23.09 -0.28 32.25
C ASP A 344 23.27 -0.37 30.73
N GLY A 345 24.36 0.19 30.20
CA GLY A 345 24.64 0.26 28.76
C GLY A 345 24.66 1.69 28.21
N TYR A 346 24.18 1.84 26.97
CA TYR A 346 24.23 3.09 26.21
C TYR A 346 22.85 3.70 25.97
N VAL A 347 22.79 5.04 25.92
CA VAL A 347 21.61 5.86 25.66
C VAL A 347 21.94 6.96 24.64
N PRO A 348 21.07 7.27 23.65
CA PRO A 348 21.42 8.16 22.54
C PRO A 348 21.63 9.62 22.96
N ASP A 349 20.83 10.11 23.91
CA ASP A 349 20.82 11.49 24.37
C ASP A 349 20.28 11.64 25.79
N GLU A 350 20.43 12.85 26.36
CA GLU A 350 19.96 13.18 27.71
C GLU A 350 18.43 13.14 27.83
N ALA A 351 17.68 13.46 26.76
CA ALA A 351 16.21 13.46 26.81
C ALA A 351 15.68 12.05 27.01
N THR A 352 16.24 11.07 26.29
CA THR A 352 15.94 9.64 26.43
C THR A 352 16.31 9.12 27.82
N ARG A 353 17.48 9.52 28.34
CA ARG A 353 17.92 9.14 29.69
C ARG A 353 16.99 9.71 30.77
N ALA A 354 16.50 10.93 30.59
CA ALA A 354 15.52 11.55 31.48
C ALA A 354 14.17 10.84 31.45
N GLN A 355 13.67 10.45 30.26
CA GLN A 355 12.44 9.64 30.13
C GLN A 355 12.55 8.31 30.88
N PHE A 356 13.67 7.59 30.76
CA PHE A 356 13.87 6.34 31.49
C PHE A 356 13.95 6.54 33.02
N ALA A 357 14.32 7.74 33.49
CA ALA A 357 14.31 8.09 34.91
C ALA A 357 12.90 8.40 35.47
N GLU A 358 11.89 8.58 34.61
CA GLU A 358 10.49 8.76 35.02
C GLU A 358 9.77 7.42 35.30
N VAL A 359 10.36 6.29 34.90
CA VAL A 359 9.83 4.94 35.15
C VAL A 359 9.95 4.60 36.65
N ASP A 360 8.87 4.09 37.24
CA ASP A 360 8.83 3.78 38.67
C ASP A 360 9.91 2.75 39.06
N GLY A 361 10.68 3.06 40.10
CA GLY A 361 11.81 2.23 40.55
C GLY A 361 13.07 2.27 39.69
N ALA A 362 13.17 3.13 38.65
CA ALA A 362 14.33 3.19 37.77
C ALA A 362 15.60 3.79 38.41
N ASP A 363 16.73 3.12 38.20
CA ASP A 363 18.08 3.63 38.43
C ASP A 363 18.84 3.69 37.09
N VAL A 364 18.94 4.90 36.54
CA VAL A 364 19.63 5.21 35.28
C VAL A 364 21.10 5.62 35.47
N SER A 365 21.65 5.47 36.68
CA SER A 365 22.99 5.98 37.04
C SER A 365 24.15 5.33 36.26
N PHE A 366 23.92 4.18 35.61
CA PHE A 366 24.94 3.43 34.88
C PHE A 366 24.88 3.62 33.35
N LEU A 367 23.86 4.32 32.82
CA LEU A 367 23.75 4.62 31.39
C LEU A 367 24.79 5.65 30.94
N LYS A 368 25.37 5.41 29.76
CA LYS A 368 26.41 6.24 29.12
C LYS A 368 25.92 6.78 27.78
N PHE A 369 26.30 8.01 27.43
CA PHE A 369 25.96 8.55 26.11
C PHE A 369 26.75 7.87 24.99
N GLY A 370 26.05 7.54 23.91
CA GLY A 370 26.63 7.01 22.68
C GLY A 370 25.62 7.04 21.55
N ALA A 371 26.07 7.37 20.34
CA ALA A 371 25.26 7.29 19.13
C ALA A 371 25.30 5.87 18.53
N GLY A 372 24.44 5.59 17.56
CA GLY A 372 24.33 4.25 16.95
C GLY A 372 23.26 3.35 17.57
N ALA A 373 22.34 3.92 18.37
CA ALA A 373 21.14 3.21 18.79
C ALA A 373 20.38 2.69 17.56
N PRO A 374 19.86 1.44 17.57
CA PRO A 374 19.04 0.92 16.49
C PRO A 374 17.74 1.74 16.35
N GLU A 375 17.16 1.80 15.15
CA GLU A 375 15.91 2.55 14.92
C GLU A 375 14.75 2.11 15.85
N ALA A 376 14.74 0.84 16.23
CA ALA A 376 13.77 0.26 17.15
C ALA A 376 14.10 0.46 18.66
N TYR A 377 15.14 1.21 19.03
CA TYR A 377 15.67 1.29 20.40
C TYR A 377 14.62 1.63 21.46
N HIS A 378 13.84 2.70 21.27
CA HIS A 378 12.79 3.08 22.22
C HIS A 378 11.72 1.98 22.34
N ARG A 379 11.19 1.52 21.20
CA ARG A 379 10.18 0.43 21.15
C ARG A 379 10.66 -0.84 21.84
N ALA A 380 11.95 -1.16 21.72
CA ALA A 380 12.56 -2.30 22.38
C ALA A 380 12.63 -2.12 23.90
N VAL A 381 13.02 -0.92 24.38
CA VAL A 381 13.05 -0.62 25.82
C VAL A 381 11.64 -0.62 26.40
N ASP A 382 10.66 -0.02 25.72
CA ASP A 382 9.26 0.01 26.16
C ASP A 382 8.69 -1.41 26.27
N PHE A 383 8.85 -2.23 25.22
CA PHE A 383 8.48 -3.65 25.21
C PHE A 383 9.25 -4.45 26.29
N GLY A 384 10.52 -4.14 26.51
CA GLY A 384 11.32 -4.74 27.56
C GLY A 384 10.84 -4.42 28.97
N LEU A 385 10.34 -3.19 29.18
CA LEU A 385 9.73 -2.77 30.44
C LEU A 385 8.36 -3.42 30.65
N GLU A 386 7.56 -3.59 29.60
CA GLU A 386 6.30 -4.33 29.63
C GLU A 386 6.53 -5.81 29.99
N LEU A 387 7.45 -6.50 29.32
CA LEU A 387 7.85 -7.87 29.64
C LEU A 387 8.40 -7.99 31.07
N LEU A 388 9.26 -7.05 31.50
CA LEU A 388 9.76 -7.01 32.87
C LEU A 388 8.64 -6.76 33.88
N SER A 389 7.56 -6.04 33.52
CA SER A 389 6.43 -5.72 34.41
C SER A 389 5.71 -6.98 34.94
N HIS A 390 5.75 -8.06 34.16
CA HIS A 390 5.20 -9.38 34.46
C HIS A 390 6.16 -10.31 35.26
N LEU A 391 7.44 -9.92 35.41
CA LEU A 391 8.45 -10.67 36.17
C LEU A 391 8.57 -10.16 37.61
N SER A 392 8.82 -11.05 38.56
CA SER A 392 9.10 -10.74 39.97
C SER A 392 10.56 -10.32 40.17
N GLU A 393 11.46 -11.00 39.46
CA GLU A 393 12.83 -10.61 39.20
C GLU A 393 13.22 -11.08 37.80
N GLY A 394 14.12 -10.36 37.13
CA GLY A 394 14.52 -10.71 35.78
C GLY A 394 15.36 -9.65 35.08
N ARG A 395 15.91 -10.03 33.93
CA ARG A 395 16.76 -9.19 33.09
C ARG A 395 16.24 -9.17 31.66
N PHE A 396 16.00 -7.96 31.17
CA PHE A 396 15.90 -7.65 29.75
C PHE A 396 17.26 -7.18 29.23
N ALA A 397 17.62 -7.56 28.00
CA ALA A 397 18.74 -6.95 27.30
C ALA A 397 18.48 -6.85 25.79
N LEU A 398 18.83 -5.69 25.24
CA LEU A 398 18.89 -5.41 23.81
C LEU A 398 20.36 -5.26 23.42
N ALA A 399 20.80 -6.02 22.41
CA ALA A 399 22.14 -5.90 21.82
C ALA A 399 22.02 -5.87 20.29
N GLY A 400 22.38 -4.74 19.68
CA GLY A 400 21.96 -4.41 18.32
C GLY A 400 20.44 -4.43 18.24
N THR A 401 19.88 -5.26 17.36
CA THR A 401 18.43 -5.52 17.23
C THR A 401 17.93 -6.68 18.09
N ARG A 402 18.83 -7.46 18.72
CA ARG A 402 18.45 -8.72 19.39
C ARG A 402 18.00 -8.50 20.82
N VAL A 403 16.80 -8.96 21.12
CA VAL A 403 16.14 -8.86 22.44
C VAL A 403 16.23 -10.19 23.17
N SER A 404 16.57 -10.15 24.46
CA SER A 404 16.63 -11.32 25.34
C SER A 404 15.95 -11.02 26.68
N LEU A 405 15.32 -12.06 27.25
CA LEU A 405 14.59 -11.98 28.51
C LEU A 405 14.92 -13.19 29.39
N SER A 406 15.13 -12.96 30.68
CA SER A 406 15.27 -14.02 31.69
C SER A 406 14.64 -13.60 33.01
N GLY A 407 14.16 -14.55 33.81
CA GLY A 407 13.58 -14.24 35.12
C GLY A 407 12.47 -15.19 35.58
N LEU A 408 11.75 -14.78 36.62
CA LEU A 408 10.63 -15.52 37.22
C LEU A 408 9.35 -14.70 37.11
N ALA A 409 8.32 -15.21 36.44
CA ALA A 409 7.01 -14.56 36.36
C ALA A 409 6.36 -14.39 37.74
N GLN A 410 5.59 -13.31 37.93
CA GLN A 410 4.94 -13.02 39.23
C GLN A 410 3.79 -13.99 39.53
N THR A 411 2.93 -14.24 38.54
CA THR A 411 1.79 -15.17 38.63
C THR A 411 1.70 -16.05 37.37
N PRO A 412 0.92 -17.15 37.40
CA PRO A 412 0.65 -17.95 36.20
C PRO A 412 -0.01 -17.13 35.08
N THR A 413 -0.76 -16.09 35.43
CA THR A 413 -1.36 -15.15 34.47
C THR A 413 -0.29 -14.29 33.81
N ASP A 414 0.68 -13.79 34.57
CA ASP A 414 1.80 -13.00 34.04
C ASP A 414 2.72 -13.83 33.15
N TYR A 415 2.95 -15.11 33.50
CA TYR A 415 3.70 -16.02 32.64
C TYR A 415 3.04 -16.22 31.27
N ARG A 416 1.70 -16.30 31.23
CA ARG A 416 0.94 -16.32 29.98
C ARG A 416 0.94 -14.97 29.26
N ALA A 417 0.87 -13.85 29.98
CA ALA A 417 0.94 -12.52 29.37
C ALA A 417 2.26 -12.32 28.62
N ILE A 418 3.40 -12.71 29.23
CA ILE A 418 4.71 -12.73 28.56
C ILE A 418 4.68 -13.60 27.29
N GLN A 419 4.02 -14.76 27.32
CA GLN A 419 3.92 -15.64 26.16
C GLN A 419 3.07 -15.02 25.05
N THR A 420 1.89 -14.49 25.38
CA THR A 420 1.04 -13.77 24.43
C THR A 420 1.78 -12.59 23.79
N LEU A 421 2.51 -11.78 24.56
CA LEU A 421 3.33 -10.68 24.05
C LEU A 421 4.47 -11.12 23.13
N LEU A 422 5.00 -12.34 23.31
CA LEU A 422 6.03 -12.90 22.42
C LEU A 422 5.43 -13.59 21.18
N ASP A 423 4.25 -14.21 21.32
CA ASP A 423 3.51 -14.89 20.23
C ASP A 423 2.80 -13.90 19.28
N GLU A 424 2.37 -12.74 19.78
CA GLU A 424 1.88 -11.60 18.97
C GLU A 424 2.98 -10.99 18.09
N GLY A 425 4.25 -11.26 18.42
CA GLY A 425 5.43 -10.91 17.64
C GLY A 425 6.20 -9.71 18.22
N LEU A 426 7.50 -9.68 17.92
CA LEU A 426 8.36 -8.57 18.35
C LEU A 426 8.04 -7.27 17.60
N PRO A 427 8.20 -6.09 18.24
CA PRO A 427 8.16 -4.81 17.55
C PRO A 427 9.09 -4.76 16.33
N GLN A 428 8.65 -4.10 15.26
CA GLN A 428 9.40 -4.03 13.98
C GLN A 428 10.86 -3.61 14.17
N GLY A 429 11.76 -4.38 13.54
CA GLY A 429 13.21 -4.16 13.58
C GLY A 429 13.93 -4.86 14.74
N LEU A 430 13.26 -5.75 15.48
CA LEU A 430 13.85 -6.53 16.56
C LEU A 430 13.91 -8.03 16.24
N GLU A 431 14.94 -8.70 16.78
CA GLU A 431 15.15 -10.14 16.65
C GLU A 431 15.03 -10.85 17.99
N LEU A 432 14.49 -12.06 17.99
CA LEU A 432 14.41 -12.88 19.19
C LEU A 432 15.80 -13.46 19.52
N GLY A 433 16.27 -13.19 20.74
CA GLY A 433 17.43 -13.83 21.35
C GLY A 433 17.00 -14.87 22.40
N ASP A 434 17.86 -15.08 23.40
CA ASP A 434 17.59 -16.07 24.45
C ASP A 434 16.40 -15.67 25.33
N MET A 435 15.41 -16.56 25.42
CA MET A 435 14.22 -16.44 26.27
C MET A 435 14.28 -17.50 27.37
N ALA A 436 14.76 -17.10 28.55
CA ALA A 436 15.03 -17.95 29.70
C ALA A 436 14.23 -17.51 30.93
N PHE A 437 12.91 -17.37 30.77
CA PHE A 437 11.97 -17.05 31.84
C PHE A 437 11.15 -18.26 32.30
N GLN A 438 10.77 -18.30 33.57
CA GLN A 438 10.10 -19.43 34.21
C GLN A 438 8.77 -19.03 34.84
N ALA A 439 7.83 -19.96 34.89
CA ALA A 439 6.57 -19.81 35.60
C ALA A 439 6.80 -19.75 37.13
N PRO A 440 5.96 -19.06 37.92
CA PRO A 440 6.16 -18.93 39.36
C PRO A 440 6.13 -20.29 40.08
N PRO A 441 6.85 -20.45 41.20
CA PRO A 441 6.84 -21.69 41.97
C PRO A 441 5.49 -21.95 42.63
N ALA A 442 4.91 -23.13 42.39
CA ALA A 442 3.71 -23.58 43.06
C ALA A 442 3.98 -24.08 44.49
N ALA A 443 3.13 -23.72 45.44
CA ALA A 443 3.17 -24.25 46.81
C ALA A 443 2.79 -25.73 46.90
N SER A 444 2.05 -26.25 45.91
CA SER A 444 1.74 -27.66 45.73
C SER A 444 1.58 -27.93 44.24
N TYR A 445 2.43 -28.78 43.68
CA TYR A 445 2.43 -29.11 42.26
C TYR A 445 1.57 -30.35 42.02
N SER A 446 0.52 -30.25 41.22
CA SER A 446 -0.33 -31.41 40.90
C SER A 446 -0.83 -31.35 39.46
N PHE A 447 -0.98 -32.52 38.84
CA PHE A 447 -1.38 -32.69 37.44
C PHE A 447 -2.37 -33.84 37.32
N ALA A 448 -3.28 -33.79 36.35
CA ALA A 448 -4.09 -34.92 35.97
C ALA A 448 -4.42 -34.91 34.48
N ALA A 449 -4.62 -36.08 33.90
CA ALA A 449 -5.19 -36.22 32.57
C ALA A 449 -6.34 -37.22 32.62
N ARG A 450 -7.54 -36.77 32.23
CA ARG A 450 -8.80 -37.48 32.38
C ARG A 450 -9.34 -37.90 31.02
N ARG A 451 -9.57 -39.20 30.81
CA ARG A 451 -10.30 -39.73 29.65
C ARG A 451 -11.76 -39.96 30.01
N ASP A 452 -12.68 -39.34 29.27
CA ASP A 452 -14.12 -39.57 29.43
C ASP A 452 -14.62 -40.76 28.60
N ALA A 453 -15.90 -41.12 28.78
CA ALA A 453 -16.52 -42.24 28.08
C ALA A 453 -16.71 -42.03 26.56
N SER A 454 -16.58 -40.80 26.06
CA SER A 454 -16.54 -40.51 24.61
C SER A 454 -15.12 -40.69 24.03
N GLY A 455 -14.12 -40.77 24.90
CA GLY A 455 -12.71 -40.93 24.55
C GLY A 455 -11.94 -39.63 24.45
N VAL A 456 -12.54 -38.49 24.79
CA VAL A 456 -11.85 -37.20 24.91
C VAL A 456 -10.96 -37.22 26.14
N VAL A 457 -9.73 -36.71 25.99
CA VAL A 457 -8.77 -36.54 27.09
C VAL A 457 -8.65 -35.06 27.44
N THR A 458 -8.82 -34.71 28.71
CA THR A 458 -8.63 -33.35 29.24
C THR A 458 -7.44 -33.32 30.19
N LEU A 459 -6.47 -32.45 29.93
CA LEU A 459 -5.39 -32.12 30.86
C LEU A 459 -5.89 -31.12 31.92
N GLU A 460 -5.55 -31.37 33.19
CA GLU A 460 -5.99 -30.62 34.37
C GLU A 460 -4.77 -30.37 35.29
N GLY A 461 -4.74 -29.26 36.04
CA GLY A 461 -3.70 -28.98 37.02
C GLY A 461 -2.55 -28.10 36.51
N LEU A 462 -1.31 -28.45 36.86
CA LEU A 462 -0.11 -27.65 36.63
C LEU A 462 0.87 -28.33 35.66
N LEU A 463 1.44 -27.53 34.77
CA LEU A 463 2.47 -27.91 33.80
C LEU A 463 3.66 -26.93 33.90
N PRO A 464 4.89 -27.35 33.55
CA PRO A 464 6.07 -26.50 33.74
C PRO A 464 6.17 -25.38 32.69
N ASN A 465 5.70 -25.64 31.47
CA ASN A 465 5.70 -24.72 30.33
C ASN A 465 4.72 -25.22 29.23
N PRO A 466 4.41 -24.42 28.18
CA PRO A 466 3.48 -24.81 27.12
C PRO A 466 4.04 -25.85 26.14
N GLN A 467 5.36 -26.00 26.05
CA GLN A 467 5.96 -27.04 25.20
C GLN A 467 5.54 -28.43 25.70
N VAL A 468 5.63 -28.66 27.01
CA VAL A 468 5.16 -29.89 27.66
C VAL A 468 3.64 -30.07 27.51
N GLU A 469 2.86 -28.99 27.54
CA GLU A 469 1.42 -29.07 27.24
C GLU A 469 1.15 -29.54 25.82
N THR A 470 1.88 -29.01 24.84
CA THR A 470 1.78 -29.38 23.43
C THR A 470 2.17 -30.84 23.20
N GLU A 471 3.27 -31.29 23.82
CA GLU A 471 3.74 -32.69 23.79
C GLU A 471 2.70 -33.66 24.38
N LEU A 472 2.11 -33.32 25.53
CA LEU A 472 1.08 -34.15 26.17
C LEU A 472 -0.26 -34.15 25.43
N LEU A 473 -0.66 -33.03 24.80
CA LEU A 473 -1.84 -32.96 23.94
C LEU A 473 -1.66 -33.78 22.66
N ALA A 474 -0.46 -33.75 22.05
CA ALA A 474 -0.15 -34.58 20.89
C ALA A 474 -0.24 -36.09 21.22
N LEU A 475 0.26 -36.48 22.41
CA LEU A 475 0.13 -37.85 22.92
C LEU A 475 -1.32 -38.25 23.24
N ALA A 476 -2.16 -37.29 23.63
CA ALA A 476 -3.56 -37.49 23.96
C ALA A 476 -4.50 -37.63 22.74
N GLY A 477 -4.08 -37.12 21.58
CA GLY A 477 -4.79 -37.21 20.30
C GLY A 477 -5.61 -35.94 19.94
N SER A 478 -6.06 -35.85 18.69
CA SER A 478 -6.61 -34.63 18.08
C SER A 478 -7.83 -34.01 18.75
N ASN A 479 -8.57 -34.79 19.56
CA ASN A 479 -9.77 -34.32 20.26
C ASN A 479 -9.47 -33.92 21.72
N ALA A 480 -8.20 -34.00 22.15
CA ALA A 480 -7.79 -33.66 23.49
C ALA A 480 -7.92 -32.15 23.77
N ARG A 481 -8.04 -31.81 25.05
CA ARG A 481 -8.21 -30.44 25.54
C ARG A 481 -7.31 -30.21 26.74
N SER A 482 -6.98 -28.95 27.02
CA SER A 482 -6.29 -28.58 28.25
C SER A 482 -7.05 -27.50 29.01
N ASN A 483 -7.14 -27.71 30.32
CA ASN A 483 -7.50 -26.74 31.34
C ASN A 483 -6.32 -26.52 32.31
N ALA A 484 -5.10 -26.90 31.92
CA ALA A 484 -3.92 -26.76 32.76
C ALA A 484 -3.50 -25.29 32.92
N SER A 485 -2.65 -25.03 33.91
CA SER A 485 -2.00 -23.73 34.17
C SER A 485 -0.50 -23.94 34.35
N PHE A 486 0.29 -22.87 34.24
CA PHE A 486 1.74 -22.96 34.31
C PHE A 486 2.29 -22.57 35.68
N ALA A 487 3.17 -23.40 36.21
CA ALA A 487 3.93 -23.14 37.43
C ALA A 487 5.21 -23.98 37.42
N SER A 488 6.23 -23.55 38.15
CA SER A 488 7.41 -24.37 38.47
C SER A 488 7.24 -25.10 39.81
N GLY A 489 8.09 -26.09 40.08
CA GLY A 489 8.02 -26.94 41.30
C GLY A 489 7.71 -28.41 41.00
N GLU A 490 7.79 -28.79 39.73
CA GLU A 490 7.78 -30.14 39.24
C GLU A 490 8.97 -30.97 39.76
N THR A 491 8.82 -32.29 39.79
CA THR A 491 9.92 -33.17 40.16
C THR A 491 10.89 -33.38 38.99
N PRO A 492 12.19 -33.65 39.25
CA PRO A 492 13.08 -34.14 38.22
C PRO A 492 12.49 -35.41 37.60
N ASN A 493 12.30 -35.40 36.27
CA ASN A 493 11.59 -36.41 35.47
C ASN A 493 10.04 -36.34 35.46
N PHE A 494 9.41 -35.21 35.83
CA PHE A 494 7.96 -35.03 35.70
C PHE A 494 7.43 -35.33 34.29
N VAL A 495 8.05 -34.75 33.25
CA VAL A 495 7.60 -34.89 31.84
C VAL A 495 7.57 -36.35 31.39
N ALA A 496 8.69 -37.06 31.51
CA ALA A 496 8.77 -38.48 31.16
C ALA A 496 7.78 -39.36 31.98
N SER A 497 7.52 -38.99 33.24
CA SER A 497 6.51 -39.66 34.07
C SER A 497 5.09 -39.38 33.58
N ALA A 498 4.80 -38.15 33.13
CA ALA A 498 3.52 -37.77 32.56
C ALA A 498 3.24 -38.51 31.25
N GLU A 499 4.20 -38.56 30.33
CA GLU A 499 4.11 -39.36 29.09
C GLU A 499 3.87 -40.85 29.41
N GLN A 500 4.61 -41.40 30.37
CA GLN A 500 4.47 -42.78 30.82
C GLN A 500 3.10 -43.06 31.45
N ALA A 501 2.49 -42.10 32.14
CA ALA A 501 1.15 -42.20 32.69
C ALA A 501 0.08 -42.14 31.60
N MET A 502 0.20 -41.20 30.66
CA MET A 502 -0.75 -40.98 29.56
C MET A 502 -0.97 -42.24 28.71
N GLN A 503 0.07 -43.08 28.54
CA GLN A 503 0.00 -44.34 27.79
C GLN A 503 -1.01 -45.36 28.36
N PHE A 504 -1.47 -45.23 29.61
CA PHE A 504 -2.53 -46.09 30.16
C PHE A 504 -3.95 -45.65 29.77
N LEU A 505 -4.16 -44.37 29.40
CA LEU A 505 -5.49 -43.84 29.09
C LEU A 505 -6.19 -44.55 27.91
N PRO A 506 -5.53 -44.96 26.79
CA PRO A 506 -6.18 -45.66 25.69
C PRO A 506 -6.85 -46.99 26.07
N TRP A 507 -6.37 -47.67 27.12
CA TRP A 507 -6.93 -48.93 27.62
C TRP A 507 -8.12 -48.73 28.59
N LEU A 508 -8.42 -47.49 28.99
CA LEU A 508 -9.50 -47.14 29.91
C LEU A 508 -10.71 -46.59 29.14
N ARG A 509 -11.89 -47.18 29.35
CA ARG A 509 -13.17 -46.65 28.84
C ARG A 509 -13.46 -45.27 29.41
N ASN A 510 -13.27 -45.11 30.71
CA ASN A 510 -13.23 -43.84 31.43
C ASN A 510 -12.17 -43.96 32.52
N GLY A 511 -11.45 -42.89 32.80
CA GLY A 511 -10.36 -42.93 33.77
C GLY A 511 -9.59 -41.63 33.90
N VAL A 512 -8.63 -41.63 34.80
CA VAL A 512 -7.74 -40.51 35.06
C VAL A 512 -6.37 -41.04 35.48
N VAL A 513 -5.32 -40.39 34.98
CA VAL A 513 -3.99 -40.47 35.58
C VAL A 513 -3.70 -39.19 36.32
N ARG A 514 -3.10 -39.27 37.51
CA ARG A 514 -2.85 -38.12 38.39
C ARG A 514 -1.43 -38.12 38.90
N PHE A 515 -0.92 -36.93 39.20
CA PHE A 515 0.24 -36.68 40.02
C PHE A 515 -0.16 -35.72 41.15
N ASP A 516 0.05 -36.13 42.41
CA ASP A 516 -0.37 -35.35 43.59
C ASP A 516 0.73 -34.43 44.18
N GLY A 517 1.88 -34.36 43.50
CA GLY A 517 3.10 -33.71 43.99
C GLY A 517 4.13 -34.68 44.58
N THR A 518 3.73 -35.92 44.88
CA THR A 518 4.59 -36.95 45.46
C THR A 518 4.55 -38.27 44.71
N ALA A 519 3.38 -38.70 44.25
CA ALA A 519 3.15 -39.99 43.62
C ALA A 519 2.20 -39.88 42.43
N TRP A 520 2.27 -40.87 41.54
CA TRP A 520 1.37 -41.00 40.40
C TRP A 520 0.27 -42.06 40.67
N SER A 521 -0.94 -41.83 40.18
CA SER A 521 -2.03 -42.82 40.20
C SER A 521 -2.59 -43.07 38.79
N VAL A 522 -3.08 -44.29 38.57
CA VAL A 522 -3.85 -44.70 37.39
C VAL A 522 -5.19 -45.28 37.89
N GLU A 523 -6.30 -44.61 37.57
CA GLU A 523 -7.63 -44.90 38.10
C GLU A 523 -8.65 -45.01 36.94
N GLY A 524 -9.54 -46.02 36.92
CA GLY A 524 -10.62 -46.06 35.93
C GLY A 524 -11.32 -47.41 35.69
N GLU A 525 -12.17 -47.41 34.68
CA GLU A 525 -12.82 -48.59 34.09
C GLU A 525 -12.07 -49.03 32.82
N PRO A 526 -11.43 -50.22 32.80
CA PRO A 526 -10.84 -50.78 31.58
C PRO A 526 -11.87 -50.99 30.46
N ALA A 527 -11.46 -50.86 29.19
CA ALA A 527 -12.37 -51.01 28.06
C ALA A 527 -12.92 -52.44 27.90
N SER A 528 -12.09 -53.45 28.18
CA SER A 528 -12.41 -54.88 28.22
C SER A 528 -11.65 -55.61 29.33
N ALA A 529 -11.91 -56.92 29.51
CA ALA A 529 -11.13 -57.76 30.42
C ALA A 529 -9.67 -57.97 29.95
N ILE A 530 -9.42 -57.86 28.64
CA ILE A 530 -8.08 -57.93 28.05
C ILE A 530 -7.31 -56.63 28.33
N ASP A 531 -7.97 -55.48 28.20
CA ASP A 531 -7.35 -54.18 28.53
C ASP A 531 -6.99 -54.10 30.02
N LYS A 532 -7.85 -54.63 30.90
CA LYS A 532 -7.55 -54.73 32.34
C LYS A 532 -6.26 -55.51 32.60
N SER A 533 -6.12 -56.70 32.02
CA SER A 533 -4.91 -57.51 32.21
C SER A 533 -3.68 -56.90 31.54
N SER A 534 -3.87 -56.14 30.45
CA SER A 534 -2.80 -55.39 29.78
C SER A 534 -2.28 -54.23 30.64
N ILE A 535 -3.17 -53.43 31.24
CA ILE A 535 -2.81 -52.37 32.20
C ILE A 535 -2.06 -52.97 33.39
N GLU A 536 -2.59 -54.03 34.01
CA GLU A 536 -1.99 -54.68 35.18
C GLU A 536 -0.61 -55.28 34.86
N ALA A 537 -0.45 -55.90 33.69
CA ALA A 537 0.82 -56.45 33.23
C ALA A 537 1.85 -55.34 32.95
N GLU A 538 1.48 -54.30 32.22
CA GLU A 538 2.38 -53.20 31.87
C GLU A 538 2.82 -52.41 33.12
N PHE A 539 1.90 -52.19 34.06
CA PHE A 539 2.18 -51.55 35.35
C PHE A 539 3.18 -52.37 36.19
N ALA A 540 3.10 -53.70 36.14
CA ALA A 540 4.04 -54.61 36.79
C ALA A 540 5.40 -54.67 36.08
N VAL A 541 5.41 -54.79 34.75
CA VAL A 541 6.63 -54.85 33.92
C VAL A 541 7.47 -53.57 34.06
N ARG A 542 6.83 -52.41 34.09
CA ARG A 542 7.49 -51.11 34.31
C ARG A 542 7.90 -50.86 35.76
N GLY A 543 7.61 -51.77 36.69
CA GLY A 543 7.98 -51.66 38.10
C GLY A 543 7.29 -50.51 38.85
N LEU A 544 6.18 -49.97 38.33
CA LEU A 544 5.61 -48.69 38.76
C LEU A 544 5.22 -48.67 40.25
N ALA A 545 4.69 -49.79 40.77
CA ALA A 545 4.40 -49.94 42.20
C ALA A 545 5.65 -49.77 43.10
N GLN A 546 6.84 -50.18 42.64
CA GLN A 546 8.10 -50.03 43.37
C GLN A 546 8.61 -48.58 43.31
N SER A 547 8.23 -47.85 42.25
CA SER A 547 8.44 -46.41 42.07
C SER A 547 7.39 -45.54 42.78
N GLY A 548 6.54 -46.13 43.65
CA GLY A 548 5.54 -45.41 44.44
C GLY A 548 4.22 -45.11 43.73
N TRP A 549 4.02 -45.60 42.50
CA TRP A 549 2.77 -45.38 41.78
C TRP A 549 1.64 -46.28 42.31
N THR A 550 0.40 -45.84 42.15
CA THR A 550 -0.81 -46.60 42.53
C THR A 550 -1.70 -46.93 41.33
N LEU A 551 -2.43 -48.04 41.41
CA LEU A 551 -3.33 -48.54 40.36
C LEU A 551 -4.68 -48.93 40.98
N ALA A 552 -5.78 -48.40 40.45
CA ALA A 552 -7.14 -48.69 40.93
C ALA A 552 -8.11 -48.88 39.74
N LEU A 553 -8.31 -50.14 39.34
CA LEU A 553 -9.16 -50.52 38.22
C LEU A 553 -10.47 -51.17 38.67
N THR A 554 -11.61 -50.71 38.14
CA THR A 554 -12.89 -51.39 38.30
C THR A 554 -12.96 -52.66 37.42
N ASN A 555 -14.09 -53.37 37.43
CA ASN A 555 -14.31 -54.49 36.51
C ASN A 555 -15.08 -54.02 35.27
N PRO A 556 -14.63 -54.38 34.05
CA PRO A 556 -15.31 -54.01 32.81
C PRO A 556 -16.68 -54.70 32.68
N GLN A 557 -17.59 -54.06 31.95
CA GLN A 557 -18.89 -54.65 31.61
C GLN A 557 -18.73 -55.93 30.74
N PRO A 558 -19.56 -56.96 30.93
CA PRO A 558 -19.52 -58.17 30.10
C PRO A 558 -19.97 -57.90 28.66
N GLU A 559 -19.31 -58.51 27.69
CA GLU A 559 -19.62 -58.38 26.27
C GLU A 559 -20.94 -59.08 25.88
N PRO A 560 -21.74 -58.52 24.96
CA PRO A 560 -22.98 -59.13 24.50
C PRO A 560 -22.73 -60.37 23.62
N VAL A 561 -23.41 -61.47 23.93
CA VAL A 561 -23.26 -62.76 23.22
C VAL A 561 -23.96 -62.71 21.87
N ILE A 562 -23.34 -63.29 20.83
CA ILE A 562 -23.96 -63.49 19.51
C ILE A 562 -24.78 -64.80 19.53
N ALA A 563 -26.07 -64.73 19.19
CA ALA A 563 -26.98 -65.87 19.18
C ALA A 563 -27.23 -66.37 17.73
N VAL A 564 -27.00 -67.66 17.49
CA VAL A 564 -27.25 -68.31 16.18
C VAL A 564 -27.89 -69.69 16.42
N PRO A 565 -29.11 -69.97 15.92
CA PRO A 565 -30.03 -69.06 15.25
C PRO A 565 -30.65 -68.03 16.21
N PHE A 566 -31.03 -66.87 15.68
CA PHE A 566 -31.67 -65.80 16.44
C PHE A 566 -33.18 -66.03 16.55
N VAL A 567 -33.61 -66.80 17.56
CA VAL A 567 -35.03 -67.13 17.81
C VAL A 567 -35.71 -66.14 18.76
N TRP A 568 -37.01 -65.87 18.54
CA TRP A 568 -37.86 -65.07 19.44
C TRP A 568 -39.33 -65.48 19.37
N SER A 569 -40.11 -65.32 20.44
CA SER A 569 -41.56 -65.47 20.37
C SER A 569 -42.32 -64.65 21.42
N ALA A 570 -43.53 -64.23 21.05
CA ALA A 570 -44.56 -63.67 21.91
C ALA A 570 -45.83 -64.55 21.89
N GLU A 571 -46.48 -64.71 23.03
CA GLU A 571 -47.72 -65.48 23.16
C GLU A 571 -48.71 -64.71 24.05
N ARG A 572 -49.94 -64.54 23.58
CA ARG A 572 -51.07 -63.95 24.32
C ARG A 572 -52.00 -65.08 24.76
N LEU A 573 -52.11 -65.26 26.07
CA LEU A 573 -52.98 -66.25 26.67
C LEU A 573 -54.43 -65.73 26.75
N PRO A 574 -55.45 -66.60 26.83
CA PRO A 574 -56.87 -66.22 26.87
C PRO A 574 -57.28 -65.42 28.13
N ASP A 575 -56.43 -65.36 29.16
CA ASP A 575 -56.60 -64.47 30.32
C ASP A 575 -56.08 -63.03 30.09
N GLY A 576 -55.55 -62.76 28.88
CA GLY A 576 -54.96 -61.49 28.46
C GLY A 576 -53.52 -61.28 28.93
N SER A 577 -52.86 -62.28 29.51
CA SER A 577 -51.44 -62.20 29.86
C SER A 577 -50.52 -62.51 28.67
N PHE A 578 -49.29 -62.00 28.71
CA PHE A 578 -48.29 -62.15 27.66
C PHE A 578 -47.04 -62.89 28.14
N LEU A 579 -46.51 -63.78 27.30
CA LEU A 579 -45.24 -64.46 27.48
C LEU A 579 -44.24 -64.02 26.39
N PHE A 580 -43.05 -63.59 26.78
CA PHE A 580 -41.93 -63.31 25.86
C PHE A 580 -40.76 -64.27 26.11
N ALA A 581 -40.14 -64.76 25.04
CA ALA A 581 -39.02 -65.70 25.09
C ALA A 581 -38.07 -65.54 23.90
N GLY A 582 -36.84 -66.04 24.05
CA GLY A 582 -35.81 -66.02 23.01
C GLY A 582 -34.81 -64.86 23.15
N ASN A 583 -34.42 -64.26 22.04
CA ASN A 583 -33.36 -63.25 21.96
C ASN A 583 -33.93 -61.89 21.53
N VAL A 584 -33.33 -60.80 22.04
CA VAL A 584 -33.71 -59.43 21.70
C VAL A 584 -32.44 -58.62 21.41
N PRO A 585 -32.37 -57.82 20.32
CA PRO A 585 -31.14 -57.11 19.96
C PRO A 585 -30.69 -56.04 20.96
N ALA A 586 -31.60 -55.51 21.78
CA ALA A 586 -31.30 -54.47 22.76
C ALA A 586 -32.28 -54.46 23.95
N THR A 587 -31.77 -54.08 25.12
CA THR A 587 -32.56 -53.89 26.35
C THR A 587 -33.70 -52.87 26.18
N SER A 588 -33.52 -51.87 25.31
CA SER A 588 -34.51 -50.85 25.00
C SER A 588 -35.76 -51.42 24.31
N LEU A 589 -35.59 -52.37 23.37
CA LEU A 589 -36.71 -53.05 22.73
C LEU A 589 -37.42 -54.00 23.69
N GLN A 590 -36.67 -54.72 24.52
CA GLN A 590 -37.23 -55.60 25.56
C GLN A 590 -38.12 -54.81 26.54
N ALA A 591 -37.64 -53.67 27.03
CA ALA A 591 -38.40 -52.77 27.88
C ALA A 591 -39.65 -52.21 27.18
N TYR A 592 -39.53 -51.81 25.92
CA TYR A 592 -40.66 -51.32 25.12
C TYR A 592 -41.77 -52.37 25.01
N LEU A 593 -41.46 -53.59 24.56
CA LEU A 593 -42.47 -54.64 24.30
C LEU A 593 -43.22 -55.01 25.59
N LYS A 594 -42.52 -55.05 26.73
CA LYS A 594 -43.12 -55.29 28.05
C LYS A 594 -44.08 -54.19 28.49
N VAL A 595 -43.75 -52.92 28.23
CA VAL A 595 -44.65 -51.78 28.53
C VAL A 595 -45.86 -51.79 27.60
N HIS A 596 -45.66 -52.11 26.32
CA HIS A 596 -46.66 -52.06 25.26
C HIS A 596 -47.86 -52.99 25.52
N VAL A 597 -47.63 -54.18 26.08
CA VAL A 597 -48.70 -55.15 26.41
C VAL A 597 -49.24 -55.06 27.85
N GLY A 598 -48.72 -54.14 28.67
CA GLY A 598 -49.24 -53.86 30.02
C GLY A 598 -48.63 -54.67 31.17
N THR A 599 -49.42 -54.97 32.20
CA THR A 599 -48.89 -55.37 33.54
C THR A 599 -48.84 -56.87 33.81
N ARG A 600 -49.41 -57.72 32.95
CA ARG A 600 -49.42 -59.19 33.11
C ARG A 600 -48.45 -59.85 32.13
N VAL A 601 -47.15 -59.63 32.34
CA VAL A 601 -46.09 -60.09 31.43
C VAL A 601 -45.05 -60.94 32.15
N ALA A 602 -44.81 -62.14 31.64
CA ALA A 602 -43.62 -62.92 31.97
C ALA A 602 -42.65 -62.87 30.79
N ASP A 603 -41.49 -62.26 31.00
CA ASP A 603 -40.44 -62.14 29.99
C ASP A 603 -39.22 -62.95 30.42
N THR A 604 -38.82 -63.89 29.55
CA THR A 604 -37.67 -64.79 29.72
C THR A 604 -36.60 -64.55 28.65
N SER A 605 -36.79 -63.54 27.80
CA SER A 605 -35.89 -63.23 26.70
C SER A 605 -34.59 -62.58 27.17
N ARG A 606 -33.55 -62.67 26.33
CA ARG A 606 -32.17 -62.25 26.65
C ARG A 606 -31.64 -61.29 25.59
N VAL A 607 -30.81 -60.34 26.01
CA VAL A 607 -30.10 -59.45 25.09
C VAL A 607 -28.98 -60.22 24.40
N ALA A 608 -29.01 -60.29 23.07
CA ALA A 608 -28.01 -60.96 22.25
C ALA A 608 -27.88 -60.27 20.88
N LEU A 609 -26.71 -60.38 20.26
CA LEU A 609 -26.45 -59.93 18.89
C LEU A 609 -26.83 -61.02 17.88
N GLY A 610 -27.02 -60.64 16.61
CA GLY A 610 -27.38 -61.56 15.52
C GLY A 610 -28.85 -61.50 15.07
N ALA A 611 -29.61 -60.49 15.51
CA ALA A 611 -30.94 -60.22 14.95
C ALA A 611 -30.83 -59.84 13.46
N PRO A 612 -31.80 -60.22 12.60
CA PRO A 612 -31.85 -59.75 11.23
C PRO A 612 -32.19 -58.25 11.17
N ASP A 613 -31.92 -57.64 10.02
CA ASP A 613 -32.36 -56.28 9.73
C ASP A 613 -33.89 -56.15 9.94
N ASN A 614 -34.33 -54.97 10.38
CA ASN A 614 -35.75 -54.64 10.64
C ASN A 614 -36.48 -55.45 11.75
N PHE A 615 -35.85 -56.46 12.37
CA PHE A 615 -36.44 -57.28 13.45
C PHE A 615 -37.15 -56.47 14.55
N ALA A 616 -36.61 -55.29 14.91
CA ALA A 616 -37.17 -54.44 15.96
C ALA A 616 -38.51 -53.78 15.58
N ALA A 617 -38.82 -53.63 14.29
CA ALA A 617 -40.14 -53.18 13.83
C ALA A 617 -41.10 -54.38 13.73
N GLU A 618 -40.63 -55.49 13.18
CA GLU A 618 -41.39 -56.73 13.05
C GLU A 618 -41.85 -57.28 14.42
N ALA A 619 -40.97 -57.33 15.42
CA ALA A 619 -41.35 -57.76 16.77
C ALA A 619 -42.43 -56.87 17.42
N ARG A 620 -42.59 -55.60 16.99
CA ARG A 620 -43.70 -54.74 17.43
C ARG A 620 -44.99 -55.10 16.69
N ALA A 621 -44.94 -55.15 15.35
CA ALA A 621 -46.07 -55.53 14.51
C ALA A 621 -46.65 -56.90 14.88
N ALA A 622 -45.79 -57.86 15.23
CA ALA A 622 -46.18 -59.18 15.75
C ALA A 622 -46.95 -59.09 17.08
N VAL A 623 -46.60 -58.16 17.96
CA VAL A 623 -47.31 -57.93 19.21
C VAL A 623 -48.62 -57.15 18.99
N ASP A 624 -48.63 -56.17 18.09
CA ASP A 624 -49.84 -55.44 17.70
C ASP A 624 -50.88 -56.39 17.09
N ALA A 625 -50.46 -57.28 16.19
CA ALA A 625 -51.31 -58.31 15.62
C ALA A 625 -51.89 -59.26 16.70
N LEU A 626 -51.09 -59.64 17.71
CA LEU A 626 -51.56 -60.44 18.85
C LEU A 626 -52.54 -59.68 19.76
N LEU A 627 -52.39 -58.37 19.93
CA LEU A 627 -53.31 -57.55 20.74
C LEU A 627 -54.73 -57.50 20.16
N ALA A 628 -54.88 -57.67 18.85
CA ALA A 628 -56.17 -57.79 18.16
C ALA A 628 -56.87 -59.16 18.32
N LEU A 629 -56.18 -60.18 18.85
CA LEU A 629 -56.72 -61.54 19.06
C LEU A 629 -57.22 -61.76 20.49
N GLN A 630 -58.03 -62.80 20.70
CA GLN A 630 -58.38 -63.28 22.05
C GLN A 630 -57.23 -64.08 22.66
N GLU A 631 -56.69 -65.02 21.89
CA GLU A 631 -55.46 -65.74 22.20
C GLU A 631 -54.66 -65.97 20.92
N GLY A 632 -53.35 -66.16 21.04
CA GLY A 632 -52.51 -66.44 19.89
C GLY A 632 -51.01 -66.41 20.19
N ARG A 633 -50.21 -66.82 19.20
CA ARG A 633 -48.75 -66.85 19.29
C ARG A 633 -48.12 -66.34 18.01
N ALA A 634 -47.12 -65.47 18.18
CA ALA A 634 -46.20 -65.04 17.13
C ALA A 634 -44.79 -65.56 17.43
N ALA A 635 -44.13 -66.16 16.45
CA ALA A 635 -42.77 -66.67 16.62
C ALA A 635 -41.90 -66.44 15.38
N PHE A 636 -40.63 -66.09 15.65
CA PHE A 636 -39.55 -65.98 14.68
C PHE A 636 -38.53 -67.10 14.93
N ASP A 637 -38.31 -67.97 13.95
CA ASP A 637 -37.46 -69.17 14.07
C ASP A 637 -35.98 -68.92 13.74
N GLY A 638 -35.62 -67.68 13.39
CA GLY A 638 -34.31 -67.30 12.85
C GLY A 638 -34.32 -67.07 11.33
N THR A 639 -35.43 -67.33 10.64
CA THR A 639 -35.60 -67.06 9.20
C THR A 639 -37.01 -66.57 8.85
N ASN A 640 -38.05 -67.14 9.45
CA ASN A 640 -39.45 -66.86 9.10
C ASN A 640 -40.27 -66.44 10.32
N TRP A 641 -41.27 -65.60 10.09
CA TRP A 641 -42.33 -65.29 11.04
C TRP A 641 -43.50 -66.26 10.90
N THR A 642 -44.17 -66.52 12.02
CA THR A 642 -45.43 -67.29 12.10
C THR A 642 -46.39 -66.59 13.04
N LEU A 643 -47.69 -66.65 12.74
CA LEU A 643 -48.76 -66.08 13.58
C LEU A 643 -49.99 -67.00 13.54
N ALA A 644 -50.49 -67.38 14.71
CA ALA A 644 -51.71 -68.18 14.84
C ALA A 644 -52.53 -67.74 16.06
N GLY A 645 -53.86 -67.92 16.01
CA GLY A 645 -54.73 -67.62 17.16
C GLY A 645 -56.23 -67.62 16.86
N GLU A 646 -57.01 -67.10 17.79
CA GLU A 646 -58.47 -66.99 17.69
C GLU A 646 -58.92 -65.53 17.87
N ALA A 647 -59.73 -65.05 16.93
CA ALA A 647 -60.26 -63.69 16.91
C ALA A 647 -61.74 -63.67 17.32
N ALA A 648 -62.14 -62.61 18.02
CA ALA A 648 -63.51 -62.45 18.52
C ALA A 648 -64.57 -62.33 17.41
N THR A 649 -64.17 -61.78 16.25
CA THR A 649 -65.02 -61.52 15.08
C THR A 649 -64.18 -61.64 13.81
N ALA A 650 -64.86 -61.73 12.64
CA ALA A 650 -64.19 -61.68 11.34
C ALA A 650 -63.40 -60.36 11.15
N ASP A 651 -63.90 -59.24 11.68
CA ASP A 651 -63.20 -57.94 11.62
C ASP A 651 -61.92 -57.95 12.46
N ALA A 652 -61.95 -58.52 13.67
CA ALA A 652 -60.77 -58.64 14.52
C ALA A 652 -59.70 -59.55 13.90
N ARG A 653 -60.11 -60.62 13.19
CA ARG A 653 -59.20 -61.44 12.38
C ARG A 653 -58.55 -60.61 11.28
N ASN A 654 -59.35 -59.87 10.52
CA ASN A 654 -58.85 -59.07 9.40
C ASN A 654 -57.89 -57.95 9.87
N ALA A 655 -58.21 -57.27 10.98
CA ALA A 655 -57.32 -56.27 11.60
C ALA A 655 -56.00 -56.88 12.10
N SER A 656 -56.02 -58.08 12.68
CA SER A 656 -54.81 -58.81 13.07
C SER A 656 -53.93 -59.17 11.86
N LEU A 657 -54.54 -59.60 10.75
CA LEU A 657 -53.84 -59.88 9.48
C LEU A 657 -53.24 -58.63 8.84
N GLU A 658 -53.94 -57.48 8.91
CA GLU A 658 -53.44 -56.20 8.41
C GLU A 658 -52.20 -55.74 9.21
N LEU A 659 -52.26 -55.79 10.54
CA LEU A 659 -51.12 -55.49 11.42
C LEU A 659 -49.94 -56.45 11.20
N ALA A 660 -50.22 -57.71 10.89
CA ALA A 660 -49.22 -58.74 10.58
C ALA A 660 -48.59 -58.62 9.18
N SER A 661 -49.08 -57.74 8.31
CA SER A 661 -48.58 -57.60 6.93
C SER A 661 -47.08 -57.29 6.84
N VAL A 662 -46.55 -56.50 7.79
CA VAL A 662 -45.12 -56.13 7.92
C VAL A 662 -44.21 -57.36 8.06
N LEU A 663 -44.75 -58.50 8.51
CA LEU A 663 -44.01 -59.72 8.84
C LEU A 663 -43.79 -60.65 7.64
N ASN A 664 -44.36 -60.33 6.47
CA ASN A 664 -44.30 -61.15 5.24
C ASN A 664 -44.66 -62.64 5.44
N ILE A 665 -45.64 -62.93 6.31
CA ILE A 665 -45.98 -64.30 6.77
C ILE A 665 -46.54 -65.22 5.66
N GLY A 666 -47.01 -64.66 4.53
CA GLY A 666 -47.60 -65.44 3.43
C GLY A 666 -48.79 -66.28 3.89
N ASP A 667 -48.85 -67.54 3.46
CA ASP A 667 -49.89 -68.50 3.89
C ASP A 667 -49.72 -68.98 5.35
N GLY A 668 -48.73 -68.47 6.10
CA GLY A 668 -48.39 -68.89 7.47
C GLY A 668 -49.25 -68.28 8.58
N ALA A 669 -50.30 -67.52 8.25
CA ALA A 669 -51.17 -66.85 9.20
C ALA A 669 -52.47 -67.66 9.45
N ALA A 670 -52.58 -68.30 10.62
CA ALA A 670 -53.69 -69.20 10.95
C ALA A 670 -54.59 -68.62 12.05
N ILE A 671 -55.54 -67.75 11.68
CA ILE A 671 -56.42 -67.04 12.62
C ILE A 671 -57.90 -67.40 12.38
N ASN A 672 -58.57 -67.97 13.38
CA ASN A 672 -59.98 -68.38 13.32
C ASN A 672 -60.94 -67.27 13.77
N ALA A 673 -62.18 -67.27 13.25
CA ALA A 673 -63.28 -66.38 13.69
C ALA A 673 -64.66 -67.00 13.37
N PRO A 674 -65.72 -66.71 14.14
CA PRO A 674 -67.08 -67.22 13.90
C PRO A 674 -67.86 -66.43 12.81
N ASP A 675 -68.81 -67.10 12.15
CA ASP A 675 -69.64 -66.55 11.06
C ASP A 675 -70.76 -65.59 11.55
N PRO A 676 -71.08 -64.52 10.79
CA PRO A 676 -72.15 -63.58 11.12
C PRO A 676 -73.55 -64.00 10.61
N VAL A 677 -74.61 -63.54 11.29
CA VAL A 677 -76.02 -63.68 10.87
C VAL A 677 -76.73 -62.33 11.02
N ASN A 678 -77.38 -61.82 9.98
CA ASN A 678 -78.27 -60.66 10.07
C ASN A 678 -79.27 -60.60 8.87
N ASP A 679 -80.57 -60.55 9.15
CA ASP A 679 -81.67 -60.71 8.16
C ASP A 679 -82.42 -59.40 7.80
N ALA A 680 -81.87 -58.22 8.15
CA ALA A 680 -82.54 -56.94 7.92
C ALA A 680 -82.28 -56.36 6.51
N PRO A 681 -83.30 -55.99 5.71
CA PRO A 681 -83.10 -55.44 4.36
C PRO A 681 -82.31 -54.13 4.36
N TYR A 682 -81.66 -53.83 3.23
CA TYR A 682 -80.76 -52.68 3.07
C TYR A 682 -81.50 -51.50 2.42
N LEU A 683 -81.97 -50.55 3.23
CA LEU A 683 -82.82 -49.43 2.80
C LEU A 683 -82.05 -48.10 2.79
N TRP A 684 -82.31 -47.25 1.80
CA TRP A 684 -81.76 -45.88 1.72
C TRP A 684 -82.72 -44.93 0.99
N SER A 685 -82.81 -43.66 1.39
CA SER A 685 -83.47 -42.64 0.57
C SER A 685 -82.89 -41.23 0.75
N ALA A 686 -83.13 -40.38 -0.23
CA ALA A 686 -82.83 -38.96 -0.24
C ALA A 686 -84.04 -38.16 -0.74
N SER A 687 -84.51 -37.20 0.04
CA SER A 687 -85.59 -36.29 -0.36
C SER A 687 -85.12 -34.84 -0.37
N LYS A 688 -85.64 -34.05 -1.31
CA LYS A 688 -85.33 -32.64 -1.55
C LYS A 688 -86.62 -31.85 -1.52
N ALA A 689 -86.68 -30.82 -0.67
CA ALA A 689 -87.84 -29.95 -0.52
C ALA A 689 -87.77 -28.72 -1.46
N PRO A 690 -88.89 -27.97 -1.66
CA PRO A 690 -88.94 -26.83 -2.58
C PRO A 690 -88.05 -25.64 -2.18
N ASP A 691 -87.56 -25.61 -0.94
CA ASP A 691 -86.60 -24.62 -0.43
C ASP A 691 -85.13 -25.00 -0.70
N GLY A 692 -84.90 -26.16 -1.32
CA GLY A 692 -83.57 -26.69 -1.65
C GLY A 692 -82.93 -27.55 -0.55
N SER A 693 -83.56 -27.70 0.61
CA SER A 693 -83.03 -28.57 1.68
C SER A 693 -83.13 -30.06 1.34
N ILE A 694 -82.15 -30.85 1.78
CA ILE A 694 -82.03 -32.29 1.46
C ILE A 694 -81.93 -33.12 2.75
N VAL A 695 -82.67 -34.24 2.81
CA VAL A 695 -82.63 -35.19 3.93
C VAL A 695 -82.24 -36.59 3.44
N PHE A 696 -81.18 -37.16 4.02
CA PHE A 696 -80.72 -38.54 3.78
C PHE A 696 -81.17 -39.47 4.91
N ASN A 697 -81.63 -40.68 4.59
CA ASN A 697 -82.08 -41.68 5.56
C ASN A 697 -81.63 -43.09 5.16
N GLY A 698 -81.50 -43.99 6.15
CA GLY A 698 -81.25 -45.42 5.92
C GLY A 698 -79.81 -45.85 6.21
N ALA A 699 -79.22 -46.64 5.31
CA ALA A 699 -77.94 -47.31 5.50
C ALA A 699 -76.91 -46.96 4.40
N VAL A 700 -75.64 -46.85 4.77
CA VAL A 700 -74.50 -46.65 3.85
C VAL A 700 -73.30 -47.53 4.21
N PRO A 701 -72.52 -48.03 3.22
CA PRO A 701 -71.46 -49.03 3.45
C PRO A 701 -70.27 -48.56 4.29
N ALA A 702 -69.96 -47.26 4.24
CA ALA A 702 -68.80 -46.70 4.92
C ALA A 702 -69.00 -45.22 5.29
N GLU A 703 -68.32 -44.79 6.34
CA GLU A 703 -68.34 -43.40 6.82
C GLU A 703 -67.79 -42.41 5.76
N SER A 704 -66.93 -42.88 4.85
CA SER A 704 -66.46 -42.11 3.71
C SER A 704 -67.61 -41.70 2.75
N LEU A 705 -68.56 -42.60 2.49
CA LEU A 705 -69.73 -42.28 1.68
C LEU A 705 -70.70 -41.37 2.44
N GLN A 706 -70.88 -41.58 3.75
CA GLN A 706 -71.69 -40.70 4.60
C GLN A 706 -71.20 -39.24 4.54
N ARG A 707 -69.90 -39.03 4.75
CA ARG A 707 -69.27 -37.70 4.64
C ARG A 707 -69.38 -37.12 3.22
N PHE A 708 -69.30 -37.96 2.18
CA PHE A 708 -69.50 -37.50 0.80
C PHE A 708 -70.94 -37.01 0.55
N LEU A 709 -71.97 -37.70 1.07
CA LEU A 709 -73.36 -37.27 0.97
C LEU A 709 -73.59 -35.91 1.64
N ALA A 710 -73.06 -35.74 2.86
CA ALA A 710 -73.13 -34.48 3.59
C ALA A 710 -72.48 -33.31 2.83
N VAL A 711 -71.38 -33.54 2.11
CA VAL A 711 -70.73 -32.52 1.26
C VAL A 711 -71.53 -32.23 -0.01
N ARG A 712 -72.05 -33.26 -0.71
CA ARG A 712 -72.72 -33.09 -2.01
C ARG A 712 -74.13 -32.50 -1.91
N GLY A 713 -74.79 -32.57 -0.76
CA GLY A 713 -76.11 -31.97 -0.54
C GLY A 713 -76.11 -30.45 -0.24
N GLY A 714 -74.95 -29.83 -0.02
CA GLY A 714 -74.82 -28.38 0.19
C GLY A 714 -75.10 -27.89 1.62
N ASP A 715 -75.33 -26.59 1.78
CA ASP A 715 -75.38 -25.91 3.10
C ASP A 715 -76.61 -26.26 3.97
N ALA A 716 -77.61 -26.97 3.43
CA ALA A 716 -78.90 -27.26 4.08
C ALA A 716 -79.25 -28.76 4.05
N VAL A 717 -78.36 -29.59 4.61
CA VAL A 717 -78.50 -31.06 4.66
C VAL A 717 -78.81 -31.56 6.06
N THR A 718 -79.68 -32.58 6.16
CA THR A 718 -79.83 -33.43 7.35
C THR A 718 -79.53 -34.87 6.99
N ASP A 719 -78.52 -35.48 7.62
CA ASP A 719 -78.14 -36.88 7.38
C ASP A 719 -78.48 -37.76 8.59
N ASN A 720 -79.42 -38.69 8.39
CA ASN A 720 -79.85 -39.69 9.36
C ASN A 720 -79.37 -41.11 8.98
N THR A 721 -78.38 -41.25 8.10
CA THR A 721 -77.90 -42.56 7.67
C THR A 721 -77.06 -43.26 8.75
N THR A 722 -76.94 -44.59 8.62
CA THR A 722 -76.19 -45.44 9.56
C THR A 722 -75.21 -46.32 8.80
N ILE A 723 -74.05 -46.61 9.39
CA ILE A 723 -73.02 -47.42 8.73
C ILE A 723 -73.39 -48.90 8.79
N ARG A 724 -73.54 -49.52 7.62
CA ARG A 724 -73.81 -50.96 7.42
C ARG A 724 -72.98 -51.47 6.24
N PRO A 725 -71.90 -52.23 6.45
CA PRO A 725 -70.97 -52.63 5.38
C PRO A 725 -71.55 -53.68 4.42
N ASP A 726 -72.69 -54.28 4.74
CA ASP A 726 -73.37 -55.34 3.96
C ASP A 726 -74.22 -54.80 2.79
N ALA A 727 -73.70 -53.80 2.08
CA ALA A 727 -74.36 -53.21 0.90
C ALA A 727 -74.21 -54.08 -0.36
N PRO A 728 -75.18 -54.07 -1.29
CA PRO A 728 -75.03 -54.71 -2.61
C PRO A 728 -73.85 -54.16 -3.42
N GLU A 729 -73.21 -55.01 -4.25
CA GLU A 729 -71.95 -54.71 -4.96
C GLU A 729 -71.96 -53.47 -5.88
N SER A 730 -73.14 -52.94 -6.25
CA SER A 730 -73.30 -51.72 -7.08
C SER A 730 -73.91 -50.52 -6.35
N PHE A 731 -74.24 -50.63 -5.05
CA PHE A 731 -75.00 -49.61 -4.33
C PHE A 731 -74.31 -48.23 -4.33
N SER A 732 -73.01 -48.16 -4.02
CA SER A 732 -72.29 -46.88 -3.90
C SER A 732 -72.19 -46.09 -5.21
N SER A 733 -72.18 -46.76 -6.37
CA SER A 733 -72.19 -46.10 -7.67
C SER A 733 -73.61 -45.72 -8.13
N GLU A 734 -74.62 -46.53 -7.78
CA GLU A 734 -76.03 -46.23 -8.05
C GLU A 734 -76.54 -45.02 -7.22
N VAL A 735 -76.04 -44.82 -5.99
CA VAL A 735 -76.33 -43.62 -5.16
C VAL A 735 -75.95 -42.32 -5.86
N LEU A 736 -74.86 -42.28 -6.64
CA LEU A 736 -74.48 -41.06 -7.38
C LEU A 736 -75.51 -40.69 -8.45
N GLN A 737 -76.01 -41.68 -9.19
CA GLN A 737 -77.07 -41.50 -10.18
C GLN A 737 -78.39 -41.06 -9.53
N ALA A 738 -78.68 -41.56 -8.32
CA ALA A 738 -79.82 -41.12 -7.52
C ALA A 738 -79.74 -39.61 -7.17
N LEU A 739 -78.57 -39.12 -6.76
CA LEU A 739 -78.35 -37.70 -6.47
C LEU A 739 -78.44 -36.82 -7.72
N ASP A 740 -77.90 -37.30 -8.84
CA ASP A 740 -77.94 -36.56 -10.10
C ASP A 740 -79.37 -36.47 -10.65
N LEU A 741 -80.20 -37.50 -10.46
CA LEU A 741 -81.66 -37.41 -10.68
C LEU A 741 -82.36 -36.43 -9.73
N LEU A 742 -82.05 -36.49 -8.43
CA LEU A 742 -82.65 -35.58 -7.42
C LEU A 742 -82.28 -34.11 -7.68
N ALA A 743 -81.13 -33.86 -8.32
CA ALA A 743 -80.70 -32.53 -8.74
C ALA A 743 -81.61 -31.93 -9.83
N LEU A 744 -82.20 -32.74 -10.71
CA LEU A 744 -83.16 -32.31 -11.76
C LEU A 744 -84.52 -31.85 -11.21
N LEU A 745 -84.81 -32.11 -9.93
CA LEU A 745 -86.10 -31.85 -9.31
C LEU A 745 -86.10 -30.56 -8.50
N SER A 746 -87.22 -29.83 -8.53
CA SER A 746 -87.49 -28.74 -7.58
C SER A 746 -87.92 -29.26 -6.21
N ASP A 747 -88.64 -30.39 -6.20
CA ASP A 747 -89.19 -31.07 -5.03
C ASP A 747 -89.34 -32.56 -5.36
N GLY A 748 -88.90 -33.48 -4.51
CA GLY A 748 -88.97 -34.91 -4.80
C GLY A 748 -88.17 -35.83 -3.88
N GLU A 749 -88.25 -37.14 -4.13
CA GLU A 749 -87.54 -38.19 -3.40
C GLU A 749 -87.00 -39.27 -4.35
N VAL A 750 -85.79 -39.74 -4.07
CA VAL A 750 -85.19 -40.96 -4.62
C VAL A 750 -84.96 -41.98 -3.50
N ALA A 751 -85.33 -43.25 -3.72
CA ALA A 751 -85.24 -44.27 -2.67
C ALA A 751 -84.88 -45.66 -3.23
N PHE A 752 -84.17 -46.45 -2.41
CA PHE A 752 -83.76 -47.83 -2.64
C PHE A 752 -84.35 -48.77 -1.58
N ASP A 753 -85.06 -49.82 -2.04
CA ASP A 753 -85.77 -50.77 -1.17
C ASP A 753 -84.97 -52.03 -0.78
N GLY A 754 -83.69 -52.09 -1.17
CA GLY A 754 -82.84 -53.28 -1.08
C GLY A 754 -82.73 -54.06 -2.39
N THR A 755 -83.59 -53.79 -3.38
CA THR A 755 -83.62 -54.48 -4.68
C THR A 755 -83.85 -53.56 -5.87
N SER A 756 -84.68 -52.52 -5.73
CA SER A 756 -85.10 -51.61 -6.79
C SER A 756 -85.00 -50.14 -6.37
N TRP A 757 -84.89 -49.25 -7.37
CA TRP A 757 -84.81 -47.81 -7.18
C TRP A 757 -86.11 -47.12 -7.61
N THR A 758 -86.46 -46.05 -6.92
CA THR A 758 -87.64 -45.21 -7.23
C THR A 758 -87.26 -43.74 -7.24
N ALA A 759 -87.89 -42.94 -8.11
CA ALA A 759 -87.64 -41.50 -8.25
C ALA A 759 -88.96 -40.76 -8.54
N ASN A 760 -89.38 -39.87 -7.65
CA ASN A 760 -90.68 -39.19 -7.73
C ASN A 760 -90.54 -37.69 -7.43
N GLY A 761 -91.26 -36.81 -8.15
CA GLY A 761 -91.22 -35.37 -7.85
C GLY A 761 -91.63 -34.45 -9.00
N VAL A 762 -91.33 -33.16 -8.85
CA VAL A 762 -91.56 -32.10 -9.85
C VAL A 762 -90.21 -31.64 -10.40
N GLY A 763 -90.10 -31.57 -11.73
CA GLY A 763 -88.88 -31.15 -12.42
C GLY A 763 -88.62 -29.65 -12.39
N LEU A 764 -87.34 -29.27 -12.52
CA LEU A 764 -86.92 -27.88 -12.72
C LEU A 764 -87.23 -27.37 -14.14
N THR A 765 -87.35 -28.27 -15.12
CA THR A 765 -87.54 -27.98 -16.55
C THR A 765 -88.74 -28.74 -17.11
N ALA A 766 -89.30 -28.25 -18.23
CA ALA A 766 -90.37 -28.95 -18.94
C ALA A 766 -89.91 -30.26 -19.62
N ASP A 767 -88.60 -30.47 -19.77
CA ASP A 767 -88.00 -31.65 -20.40
C ASP A 767 -87.46 -32.68 -19.39
N VAL A 768 -87.80 -32.55 -18.09
CA VAL A 768 -87.21 -33.35 -16.98
C VAL A 768 -87.26 -34.87 -17.20
N LEU A 769 -88.25 -35.39 -17.92
CA LEU A 769 -88.36 -36.81 -18.24
C LEU A 769 -87.27 -37.28 -19.24
N ALA A 770 -86.91 -36.43 -20.20
CA ALA A 770 -85.81 -36.70 -21.13
C ALA A 770 -84.44 -36.53 -20.46
N ASP A 771 -84.31 -35.54 -19.57
CA ASP A 771 -83.10 -35.35 -18.76
C ASP A 771 -82.87 -36.55 -17.81
N ALA A 772 -83.93 -37.09 -17.21
CA ALA A 772 -83.86 -38.27 -16.34
C ALA A 772 -83.45 -39.55 -17.10
N ASP A 773 -83.98 -39.77 -18.32
CA ASP A 773 -83.55 -40.88 -19.19
C ASP A 773 -82.07 -40.75 -19.58
N ALA A 774 -81.58 -39.53 -19.79
CA ALA A 774 -80.16 -39.27 -20.11
C ALA A 774 -79.22 -39.56 -18.93
N VAL A 775 -79.64 -39.26 -17.69
CA VAL A 775 -78.87 -39.59 -16.47
C VAL A 775 -78.83 -41.11 -16.21
N LEU A 776 -79.94 -41.82 -16.47
CA LEU A 776 -80.02 -43.26 -16.19
C LEU A 776 -79.44 -44.17 -17.27
N GLY A 777 -79.49 -43.77 -18.54
CA GLY A 777 -78.94 -44.54 -19.66
C GLY A 777 -79.40 -46.01 -19.67
N THR A 778 -78.46 -46.95 -19.58
CA THR A 778 -78.78 -48.40 -19.57
C THR A 778 -79.32 -48.93 -18.24
N ALA A 779 -79.31 -48.14 -17.16
CA ALA A 779 -79.76 -48.57 -15.82
C ALA A 779 -81.29 -48.52 -15.64
N ALA A 780 -82.02 -47.84 -16.54
CA ALA A 780 -83.47 -47.61 -16.45
C ALA A 780 -84.36 -48.82 -16.06
N PRO A 781 -84.09 -50.10 -16.44
CA PRO A 781 -84.97 -51.22 -16.10
C PRO A 781 -85.11 -51.54 -14.60
N ARG A 782 -84.24 -51.01 -13.73
CA ARG A 782 -84.34 -51.16 -12.25
C ARG A 782 -84.92 -49.92 -11.55
N TRP A 783 -85.34 -48.91 -12.31
CA TRP A 783 -85.87 -47.65 -11.80
C TRP A 783 -87.37 -47.52 -12.09
N SER A 784 -88.14 -47.10 -11.10
CA SER A 784 -89.54 -46.67 -11.26
C SER A 784 -89.61 -45.15 -11.10
N ILE A 785 -89.98 -44.45 -12.17
CA ILE A 785 -89.91 -42.99 -12.27
C ILE A 785 -91.32 -42.39 -12.35
N ALA A 786 -91.61 -41.37 -11.54
CA ALA A 786 -92.88 -40.64 -11.53
C ALA A 786 -92.63 -39.12 -11.37
N LEU A 787 -92.23 -38.46 -12.46
CA LEU A 787 -91.90 -37.04 -12.50
C LEU A 787 -92.99 -36.20 -13.18
N LEU A 788 -93.11 -34.94 -12.76
CA LEU A 788 -94.09 -33.96 -13.27
C LEU A 788 -93.38 -32.70 -13.80
N GLU A 789 -93.87 -32.13 -14.90
CA GLU A 789 -93.34 -30.91 -15.51
C GLU A 789 -93.79 -29.62 -14.79
N PRO A 790 -92.91 -28.60 -14.64
CA PRO A 790 -93.21 -27.35 -13.94
C PRO A 790 -94.13 -26.42 -14.76
N GLN A 791 -94.98 -25.67 -14.05
CA GLN A 791 -95.93 -24.73 -14.67
C GLN A 791 -95.30 -23.34 -14.87
N ILE A 792 -95.09 -22.92 -16.13
CA ILE A 792 -94.43 -21.65 -16.47
C ILE A 792 -95.43 -20.49 -16.52
N SER A 793 -95.10 -19.36 -15.90
CA SER A 793 -95.85 -18.09 -15.98
C SER A 793 -94.97 -17.01 -16.63
N THR A 794 -95.45 -16.41 -17.71
CA THR A 794 -94.64 -15.58 -18.64
C THR A 794 -94.60 -14.08 -18.29
N VAL A 795 -93.41 -13.48 -18.28
CA VAL A 795 -93.20 -12.02 -18.40
C VAL A 795 -91.98 -11.74 -19.32
N GLU A 796 -92.06 -10.67 -20.12
CA GLU A 796 -91.17 -10.31 -21.23
C GLU A 796 -89.74 -9.81 -20.86
N PRO A 797 -88.79 -9.78 -21.82
CA PRO A 797 -87.35 -9.62 -21.58
C PRO A 797 -86.82 -8.18 -21.75
N VAL A 798 -85.60 -7.93 -21.25
CA VAL A 798 -84.70 -6.84 -21.68
C VAL A 798 -83.27 -7.37 -21.84
N GLU A 799 -82.58 -6.87 -22.87
CA GLU A 799 -81.26 -7.29 -23.40
C GLU A 799 -80.05 -6.64 -22.67
N PRO A 800 -78.76 -6.88 -23.05
CA PRO A 800 -77.73 -7.27 -22.07
C PRO A 800 -76.50 -6.33 -22.01
N GLU A 801 -75.56 -6.61 -21.08
CA GLU A 801 -74.15 -6.21 -21.28
C GLU A 801 -73.12 -7.08 -20.52
N VAL A 802 -72.33 -7.84 -21.30
CA VAL A 802 -70.85 -8.06 -21.29
C VAL A 802 -70.04 -8.07 -19.95
N ILE A 803 -69.03 -8.98 -19.86
CA ILE A 803 -67.57 -8.75 -19.60
C ILE A 803 -66.89 -10.03 -19.03
N GLU A 804 -65.94 -10.59 -19.81
CA GLU A 804 -64.65 -11.29 -19.48
C GLU A 804 -64.56 -12.32 -18.32
N ALA A 805 -64.15 -13.58 -18.57
CA ALA A 805 -62.75 -14.13 -18.62
C ALA A 805 -62.18 -14.51 -17.21
N THR A 806 -61.28 -15.48 -16.99
CA THR A 806 -60.37 -16.22 -17.89
C THR A 806 -59.95 -17.59 -17.27
N THR A 807 -59.71 -18.60 -18.13
CA THR A 807 -58.76 -19.76 -18.02
C THR A 807 -58.29 -20.35 -16.67
N GLU A 808 -58.28 -21.68 -16.61
CA GLU A 808 -57.06 -22.47 -16.30
C GLU A 808 -57.15 -23.89 -16.92
N GLU A 809 -56.09 -24.35 -17.61
CA GLU A 809 -55.76 -25.78 -17.88
C GLU A 809 -54.41 -25.88 -18.63
N PRO A 810 -53.60 -26.93 -18.38
CA PRO A 810 -52.74 -27.48 -19.42
C PRO A 810 -52.70 -29.03 -19.46
N VAL A 811 -52.62 -29.60 -20.67
CA VAL A 811 -52.34 -31.03 -20.92
C VAL A 811 -51.23 -31.18 -21.98
N THR A 812 -50.47 -32.27 -21.87
CA THR A 812 -49.27 -32.69 -22.62
C THR A 812 -49.49 -33.14 -24.07
N GLU A 813 -48.42 -33.17 -24.92
CA GLU A 813 -47.79 -34.36 -25.60
C GLU A 813 -46.82 -33.92 -26.78
N PRO A 814 -46.24 -34.74 -27.71
CA PRO A 814 -44.77 -34.97 -27.76
C PRO A 814 -44.01 -34.65 -29.10
N GLU A 815 -42.75 -35.13 -29.19
CA GLU A 815 -41.74 -35.12 -30.30
C GLU A 815 -42.14 -35.92 -31.58
N PRO A 816 -41.48 -35.80 -32.79
CA PRO A 816 -40.06 -36.21 -33.03
C PRO A 816 -39.22 -35.61 -34.23
N GLU A 817 -37.89 -35.85 -34.18
CA GLU A 817 -36.80 -35.99 -35.21
C GLU A 817 -36.81 -35.40 -36.67
N ARG A 818 -35.64 -34.90 -37.13
CA ARG A 818 -35.02 -35.19 -38.47
C ARG A 818 -33.53 -34.77 -38.66
N THR A 819 -32.90 -35.26 -39.74
CA THR A 819 -31.42 -35.40 -40.03
C THR A 819 -30.87 -34.53 -41.22
N PRO A 820 -29.55 -34.55 -41.58
CA PRO A 820 -28.81 -33.38 -42.17
C PRO A 820 -28.35 -33.45 -43.66
N ALA A 821 -27.70 -32.36 -44.14
CA ALA A 821 -26.95 -32.15 -45.41
C ALA A 821 -26.15 -30.81 -45.34
N GLU A 822 -25.14 -30.41 -46.16
CA GLU A 822 -24.11 -31.03 -47.05
C GLU A 822 -23.09 -29.92 -47.50
N GLU A 823 -21.87 -30.25 -47.98
CA GLU A 823 -20.84 -29.30 -48.51
C GLU A 823 -21.02 -28.96 -50.02
N PRO A 824 -20.28 -27.97 -50.57
CA PRO A 824 -19.54 -28.25 -51.81
C PRO A 824 -18.13 -27.61 -51.94
N VAL A 825 -17.36 -28.09 -52.92
CA VAL A 825 -15.91 -27.83 -53.12
C VAL A 825 -15.57 -27.19 -54.49
N ALA A 826 -14.65 -26.22 -54.46
CA ALA A 826 -13.71 -25.72 -55.50
C ALA A 826 -14.20 -25.23 -56.88
N THR A 827 -13.56 -24.16 -57.37
CA THR A 827 -13.14 -24.02 -58.78
C THR A 827 -11.85 -23.19 -58.86
N ASP A 828 -10.90 -23.62 -59.68
CA ASP A 828 -9.62 -22.94 -59.99
C ASP A 828 -9.77 -22.12 -61.28
N THR A 829 -9.13 -20.94 -61.37
CA THR A 829 -9.01 -20.19 -62.63
C THR A 829 -7.76 -19.29 -62.61
N GLN A 830 -6.78 -19.60 -63.46
CA GLN A 830 -5.61 -18.75 -63.70
C GLN A 830 -5.97 -17.58 -64.62
N GLU A 831 -5.60 -16.34 -64.27
CA GLU A 831 -5.53 -15.25 -65.25
C GLU A 831 -4.28 -14.36 -65.07
N THR A 832 -3.39 -14.45 -66.06
CA THR A 832 -2.51 -13.40 -66.62
C THR A 832 -1.61 -12.54 -65.71
N LEU A 833 -0.30 -12.75 -65.90
CA LEU A 833 0.74 -11.74 -65.66
C LEU A 833 0.41 -10.41 -66.37
N ALA A 834 0.42 -9.31 -65.63
CA ALA A 834 0.44 -7.94 -66.15
C ALA A 834 1.54 -7.15 -65.43
N ASP A 835 2.17 -6.24 -66.19
CA ASP A 835 3.42 -5.53 -65.90
C ASP A 835 3.50 -4.88 -64.50
N ALA A 836 4.70 -4.89 -63.90
CA ALA A 836 4.91 -4.32 -62.57
C ALA A 836 4.85 -2.78 -62.61
N PRO A 837 3.88 -2.12 -61.93
CA PRO A 837 3.86 -0.68 -61.83
C PRO A 837 5.00 -0.22 -60.90
N ALA A 838 5.72 0.82 -61.32
CA ALA A 838 6.71 1.46 -60.43
C ALA A 838 6.03 1.97 -59.14
N ILE A 839 6.74 1.83 -58.02
CA ILE A 839 6.32 2.33 -56.70
C ILE A 839 5.97 3.81 -56.82
N ASP A 840 4.76 4.19 -56.41
CA ASP A 840 4.30 5.58 -56.39
C ASP A 840 4.68 6.20 -55.03
N PRO A 841 5.62 7.16 -54.96
CA PRO A 841 5.98 7.78 -53.68
C PRO A 841 4.83 8.56 -53.04
N THR A 842 3.75 8.86 -53.79
CA THR A 842 2.53 9.50 -53.28
C THR A 842 1.49 8.51 -52.76
N TYR A 843 1.84 7.23 -52.61
CA TYR A 843 0.94 6.18 -52.13
C TYR A 843 0.70 6.30 -50.61
N THR A 844 -0.50 6.70 -50.22
CA THR A 844 -0.86 6.91 -48.81
C THR A 844 -1.99 6.01 -48.34
N PHE A 845 -1.95 5.61 -47.06
CA PHE A 845 -2.99 4.90 -46.35
C PHE A 845 -3.05 5.43 -44.90
N SER A 846 -4.23 5.45 -44.27
CA SER A 846 -4.35 5.74 -42.84
C SER A 846 -5.55 5.02 -42.21
N ALA A 847 -5.34 4.52 -40.99
CA ALA A 847 -6.37 4.00 -40.10
C ALA A 847 -6.26 4.65 -38.72
N THR A 848 -7.35 5.18 -38.18
CA THR A 848 -7.36 5.90 -36.89
C THR A 848 -8.39 5.30 -35.95
N ARG A 849 -7.98 5.00 -34.72
CA ARG A 849 -8.82 4.49 -33.62
C ARG A 849 -9.10 5.58 -32.58
N THR A 850 -10.38 5.80 -32.27
CA THR A 850 -10.82 6.72 -31.22
C THR A 850 -10.94 6.03 -29.85
N ILE A 851 -11.08 6.83 -28.79
CA ILE A 851 -11.19 6.35 -27.40
C ILE A 851 -12.41 5.45 -27.17
N ASP A 852 -13.49 5.63 -27.94
CA ASP A 852 -14.69 4.78 -27.93
C ASP A 852 -14.47 3.43 -28.66
N GLY A 853 -13.24 3.14 -29.11
CA GLY A 853 -12.86 1.92 -29.81
C GLY A 853 -13.19 1.89 -31.30
N ALA A 854 -13.87 2.90 -31.84
CA ALA A 854 -14.22 2.97 -33.25
C ALA A 854 -12.99 3.23 -34.14
N VAL A 855 -12.91 2.54 -35.28
CA VAL A 855 -11.84 2.69 -36.28
C VAL A 855 -12.39 3.35 -37.54
N SER A 856 -11.59 4.21 -38.16
CA SER A 856 -11.85 4.83 -39.46
C SER A 856 -10.71 4.51 -40.43
N LEU A 857 -11.02 4.25 -41.70
CA LEU A 857 -10.06 3.87 -42.75
C LEU A 857 -10.07 4.90 -43.88
N SER A 858 -8.92 5.23 -44.46
CA SER A 858 -8.82 6.15 -45.60
C SER A 858 -7.55 5.92 -46.43
N GLY A 859 -7.57 6.36 -47.69
CA GLY A 859 -6.41 6.31 -48.59
C GLY A 859 -6.48 5.23 -49.67
N SER A 860 -5.32 4.71 -50.07
CA SER A 860 -5.15 3.80 -51.21
C SER A 860 -4.86 2.36 -50.78
N VAL A 861 -5.36 1.38 -51.52
CA VAL A 861 -5.03 -0.06 -51.37
C VAL A 861 -4.82 -0.73 -52.73
N PRO A 862 -3.96 -1.78 -52.83
CA PRO A 862 -3.58 -2.35 -54.13
C PRO A 862 -4.70 -3.15 -54.81
N ALA A 863 -5.64 -3.72 -54.04
CA ALA A 863 -6.74 -4.52 -54.56
C ALA A 863 -8.02 -4.36 -53.72
N ALA A 864 -9.18 -4.64 -54.33
CA ALA A 864 -10.46 -4.63 -53.62
C ALA A 864 -10.50 -5.61 -52.44
N ALA A 865 -9.88 -6.79 -52.59
CA ALA A 865 -9.73 -7.77 -51.50
C ALA A 865 -8.98 -7.20 -50.28
N THR A 866 -8.03 -6.29 -50.49
CA THR A 866 -7.28 -5.62 -49.41
C THR A 866 -8.15 -4.61 -48.65
N ALA A 867 -9.04 -3.89 -49.33
CA ALA A 867 -10.06 -3.05 -48.66
C ALA A 867 -11.04 -3.90 -47.85
N SER A 868 -11.54 -5.00 -48.42
CA SER A 868 -12.43 -5.94 -47.73
C SER A 868 -11.78 -6.53 -46.48
N TYR A 869 -10.50 -6.91 -46.56
CA TYR A 869 -9.74 -7.39 -45.40
C TYR A 869 -9.63 -6.31 -44.29
N ALA A 870 -9.25 -5.08 -44.65
CA ALA A 870 -9.08 -4.00 -43.68
C ALA A 870 -10.39 -3.67 -42.94
N ALA A 871 -11.50 -3.60 -43.66
CA ALA A 871 -12.84 -3.43 -43.07
C ALA A 871 -13.24 -4.62 -42.18
N ALA A 872 -13.07 -5.85 -42.66
CA ALA A 872 -13.42 -7.05 -41.89
C ALA A 872 -12.63 -7.18 -40.58
N LEU A 873 -11.35 -6.80 -40.57
CA LEU A 873 -10.50 -6.84 -39.38
C LEU A 873 -10.85 -5.76 -38.34
N THR A 874 -11.28 -4.57 -38.79
CA THR A 874 -11.47 -3.39 -37.93
C THR A 874 -12.93 -3.06 -37.60
N GLY A 875 -13.89 -3.68 -38.31
CA GLY A 875 -15.31 -3.29 -38.27
C GLY A 875 -15.63 -1.95 -38.95
N ALA A 876 -14.64 -1.32 -39.59
CA ALA A 876 -14.75 0.02 -40.16
C ALA A 876 -15.29 0.02 -41.60
N ASP A 877 -15.90 1.14 -42.01
CA ASP A 877 -16.39 1.34 -43.37
C ASP A 877 -15.24 1.54 -44.37
N ALA A 878 -15.24 0.78 -45.48
CA ALA A 878 -14.20 0.83 -46.52
C ALA A 878 -14.48 1.85 -47.65
N SER A 879 -15.60 2.58 -47.66
CA SER A 879 -15.98 3.50 -48.74
C SER A 879 -15.04 4.69 -48.93
N ALA A 880 -14.22 5.00 -47.93
CA ALA A 880 -13.15 6.00 -47.97
C ALA A 880 -11.81 5.45 -48.49
N LEU A 881 -11.70 4.15 -48.78
CA LEU A 881 -10.56 3.54 -49.47
C LEU A 881 -10.71 3.62 -51.00
N ARG A 882 -9.59 3.63 -51.72
CA ARG A 882 -9.52 3.65 -53.19
C ARG A 882 -8.57 2.58 -53.68
N VAL A 883 -9.00 1.77 -54.65
CA VAL A 883 -8.11 0.76 -55.27
C VAL A 883 -7.17 1.46 -56.25
N ARG A 884 -5.85 1.35 -56.04
CA ARG A 884 -4.82 2.04 -56.82
C ARG A 884 -3.55 1.18 -56.92
N ALA A 885 -2.96 1.09 -58.11
CA ALA A 885 -1.66 0.46 -58.35
C ALA A 885 -0.48 1.33 -57.85
N GLY A 886 0.71 0.73 -57.68
CA GLY A 886 1.92 1.43 -57.21
C GLY A 886 2.15 1.39 -55.69
N ALA A 887 1.54 0.44 -54.98
CA ALA A 887 1.79 0.20 -53.56
C ALA A 887 3.25 -0.27 -53.32
N PRO A 888 3.85 0.01 -52.14
CA PRO A 888 5.15 -0.51 -51.77
C PRO A 888 5.20 -2.05 -51.70
N ASP A 889 6.40 -2.62 -51.89
CA ASP A 889 6.65 -4.03 -51.60
C ASP A 889 6.27 -4.36 -50.15
N GLY A 890 5.69 -5.54 -49.92
CA GLY A 890 5.23 -5.96 -48.59
C GLY A 890 3.95 -5.28 -48.07
N PHE A 891 3.35 -4.31 -48.79
CA PHE A 891 2.21 -3.51 -48.32
C PHE A 891 1.11 -4.31 -47.61
N VAL A 892 0.69 -5.46 -48.16
CA VAL A 892 -0.39 -6.26 -47.57
C VAL A 892 0.01 -6.87 -46.22
N GLY A 893 1.25 -7.36 -46.07
CA GLY A 893 1.74 -7.90 -44.79
C GLY A 893 1.87 -6.80 -43.73
N ASN A 894 2.44 -5.65 -44.13
CA ASN A 894 2.61 -4.49 -43.25
C ASN A 894 1.27 -3.90 -42.79
N LEU A 895 0.28 -3.83 -43.69
CA LEU A 895 -1.10 -3.46 -43.36
C LEU A 895 -1.74 -4.45 -42.38
N GLN A 896 -1.56 -5.76 -42.60
CA GLN A 896 -2.15 -6.81 -41.74
C GLN A 896 -1.65 -6.72 -40.29
N THR A 897 -0.34 -6.58 -40.11
CA THR A 897 0.26 -6.48 -38.76
C THR A 897 0.03 -5.11 -38.15
N GLY A 898 0.17 -4.02 -38.91
CA GLY A 898 -0.10 -2.66 -38.45
C GLY A 898 -1.54 -2.45 -37.96
N LEU A 899 -2.54 -3.02 -38.63
CA LEU A 899 -3.94 -2.94 -38.17
C LEU A 899 -4.18 -3.76 -36.91
N ARG A 900 -3.51 -4.91 -36.73
CA ARG A 900 -3.60 -5.69 -35.47
C ARG A 900 -2.96 -4.93 -34.31
N ALA A 901 -1.80 -4.32 -34.52
CA ALA A 901 -1.14 -3.46 -33.55
C ALA A 901 -2.01 -2.25 -33.16
N LEU A 902 -2.64 -1.57 -34.13
CA LEU A 902 -3.60 -0.50 -33.87
C LEU A 902 -4.80 -0.96 -33.02
N LEU A 903 -5.27 -2.20 -33.23
CA LEU A 903 -6.35 -2.80 -32.44
C LEU A 903 -5.93 -3.25 -31.02
N GLN A 904 -4.63 -3.21 -30.68
CA GLN A 904 -4.12 -3.38 -29.31
C GLN A 904 -3.98 -2.04 -28.54
N LEU A 905 -3.98 -0.90 -29.22
CA LEU A 905 -3.94 0.44 -28.61
C LEU A 905 -5.33 0.91 -28.14
N GLN A 906 -5.40 1.73 -27.08
CA GLN A 906 -6.64 2.39 -26.63
C GLN A 906 -7.08 3.49 -27.61
N THR A 907 -6.13 4.36 -27.96
CA THR A 907 -6.26 5.38 -29.02
C THR A 907 -5.04 5.29 -29.94
N GLY A 908 -5.18 5.64 -31.21
CA GLY A 908 -4.01 5.69 -32.08
C GLY A 908 -4.29 5.87 -33.56
N GLN A 909 -3.23 5.92 -34.33
CA GLN A 909 -3.23 6.05 -35.78
C GLN A 909 -2.11 5.20 -36.38
N LEU A 910 -2.48 4.39 -37.36
CA LEU A 910 -1.58 3.74 -38.33
C LEU A 910 -1.60 4.58 -39.62
N ALA A 911 -0.45 4.88 -40.20
CA ALA A 911 -0.36 5.52 -41.50
C ALA A 911 0.76 4.95 -42.37
N LEU A 912 0.64 5.16 -43.67
CA LEU A 912 1.69 5.03 -44.68
C LEU A 912 1.74 6.35 -45.44
N ALA A 913 2.92 6.97 -45.50
CA ALA A 913 3.20 8.15 -46.31
C ALA A 913 4.69 8.16 -46.72
N ASP A 914 5.00 8.69 -47.90
CA ASP A 914 6.38 8.76 -48.43
C ASP A 914 7.15 7.42 -48.35
N ASN A 915 6.45 6.31 -48.59
CA ASN A 915 6.94 4.92 -48.49
C ASN A 915 7.31 4.43 -47.07
N ALA A 916 7.07 5.22 -46.01
CA ALA A 916 7.30 4.86 -44.62
C ALA A 916 6.00 4.61 -43.85
N TRP A 917 5.97 3.56 -43.02
CA TRP A 917 4.88 3.24 -42.12
C TRP A 917 5.08 3.92 -40.77
N SER A 918 3.99 4.40 -40.17
CA SER A 918 3.99 4.94 -38.81
C SER A 918 2.83 4.40 -37.97
N LEU A 919 3.10 4.11 -36.70
CA LEU A 919 2.09 3.78 -35.70
C LEU A 919 2.29 4.65 -34.46
N SER A 920 1.28 5.43 -34.07
CA SER A 920 1.31 6.27 -32.87
C SER A 920 0.05 6.11 -32.04
N GLY A 921 0.15 6.20 -30.71
CA GLY A 921 -1.02 6.13 -29.83
C GLY A 921 -0.70 5.75 -28.39
N GLU A 922 -1.74 5.38 -27.64
CA GLU A 922 -1.64 5.00 -26.24
C GLU A 922 -1.95 3.51 -26.07
N ALA A 923 -0.97 2.75 -25.57
CA ALA A 923 -1.15 1.36 -25.19
C ALA A 923 -1.74 1.26 -23.77
N PRO A 924 -2.62 0.28 -23.50
CA PRO A 924 -3.22 0.10 -22.17
C PRO A 924 -2.20 -0.32 -21.08
N SER A 925 -1.02 -0.82 -21.47
CA SER A 925 0.05 -1.17 -20.54
C SER A 925 1.42 -1.17 -21.22
N THR A 926 2.48 -1.14 -20.42
CA THR A 926 3.88 -1.29 -20.84
C THR A 926 4.14 -2.62 -21.56
N ALA A 927 3.47 -3.69 -21.14
CA ALA A 927 3.58 -5.01 -21.78
C ALA A 927 2.98 -5.03 -23.18
N VAL A 928 1.79 -4.44 -23.37
CA VAL A 928 1.15 -4.35 -24.70
C VAL A 928 1.96 -3.45 -25.64
N LYS A 929 2.53 -2.34 -25.13
CA LYS A 929 3.48 -1.53 -25.90
C LYS A 929 4.66 -2.37 -26.41
N ALA A 930 5.30 -3.16 -25.53
CA ALA A 930 6.44 -3.99 -25.91
C ALA A 930 6.07 -5.09 -26.92
N GLU A 931 4.89 -5.70 -26.79
CA GLU A 931 4.37 -6.67 -27.77
C GLU A 931 4.22 -6.03 -29.16
N ILE A 932 3.62 -4.83 -29.24
CA ILE A 932 3.46 -4.08 -30.49
C ILE A 932 4.83 -3.73 -31.10
N GLU A 933 5.77 -3.24 -30.30
CA GLU A 933 7.12 -2.91 -30.78
C GLU A 933 7.85 -4.13 -31.37
N VAL A 934 7.68 -5.31 -30.76
CA VAL A 934 8.21 -6.59 -31.30
C VAL A 934 7.48 -7.01 -32.59
N GLN A 935 6.15 -6.88 -32.65
CA GLN A 935 5.38 -7.19 -33.86
C GLN A 935 5.80 -6.31 -35.05
N LEU A 936 6.08 -5.02 -34.82
CA LEU A 936 6.53 -4.09 -35.86
C LEU A 936 8.01 -4.32 -36.25
N ALA A 937 8.88 -4.63 -35.30
CA ALA A 937 10.30 -4.91 -35.56
C ALA A 937 10.53 -6.18 -36.38
N ALA A 938 9.53 -7.05 -36.53
CA ALA A 938 9.56 -8.26 -37.34
C ALA A 938 9.14 -8.04 -38.81
N LEU A 939 8.86 -6.79 -39.22
CA LEU A 939 8.37 -6.46 -40.57
C LEU A 939 9.46 -5.85 -41.45
N ASP A 940 9.43 -6.18 -42.75
CA ASP A 940 10.26 -5.52 -43.76
C ASP A 940 9.65 -4.16 -44.16
N GLY A 941 10.37 -3.07 -43.92
CA GLY A 941 10.01 -1.71 -44.36
C GLY A 941 10.48 -0.61 -43.39
N ASP A 942 10.46 0.64 -43.86
CA ASP A 942 10.75 1.80 -43.01
C ASP A 942 9.58 2.06 -42.04
N TRP A 943 9.69 1.55 -40.81
CA TRP A 943 8.71 1.73 -39.74
C TRP A 943 9.14 2.78 -38.71
N SER A 944 8.18 3.55 -38.21
CA SER A 944 8.32 4.41 -37.04
C SER A 944 7.19 4.15 -36.03
N ALA A 945 7.52 4.06 -34.74
CA ALA A 945 6.55 3.83 -33.68
C ALA A 945 6.68 4.92 -32.60
N SER A 946 5.54 5.48 -32.19
CA SER A 946 5.46 6.48 -31.11
C SER A 946 4.30 6.13 -30.17
N ILE A 947 4.56 5.14 -29.31
CA ILE A 947 3.55 4.55 -28.41
C ILE A 947 3.83 5.00 -26.97
N ALA A 948 2.86 5.69 -26.37
CA ALA A 948 2.84 5.97 -24.94
C ALA A 948 2.17 4.81 -24.18
N ALA A 949 2.51 4.63 -22.91
CA ALA A 949 1.87 3.65 -22.03
C ALA A 949 1.91 4.17 -20.59
N PRO A 950 0.85 3.94 -19.77
CA PRO A 950 0.88 4.27 -18.36
C PRO A 950 1.92 3.39 -17.64
N THR A 951 2.60 3.95 -16.64
CA THR A 951 3.50 3.18 -15.78
C THR A 951 2.70 2.22 -14.90
N ASN A 952 3.31 1.11 -14.48
CA ASN A 952 2.62 0.16 -13.61
C ASN A 952 2.21 0.82 -12.27
N LEU A 953 2.95 1.85 -11.81
CA LEU A 953 2.57 2.67 -10.66
C LEU A 953 1.25 3.44 -10.89
N ALA A 954 1.08 4.09 -12.04
CA ALA A 954 -0.14 4.81 -12.37
C ALA A 954 -1.34 3.86 -12.53
N LEU A 955 -1.12 2.67 -13.10
CA LEU A 955 -2.14 1.61 -13.17
C LEU A 955 -2.54 1.10 -11.77
N CYS A 956 -1.57 0.91 -10.88
CA CYS A 956 -1.78 0.55 -9.48
C CYS A 956 -2.66 1.60 -8.78
N GLN A 957 -2.25 2.87 -8.82
CA GLN A 957 -2.98 4.00 -8.23
C GLN A 957 -4.42 4.10 -8.72
N ALA A 958 -4.66 3.96 -10.03
CA ALA A 958 -5.99 3.99 -10.61
C ALA A 958 -6.89 2.85 -10.08
N ARG A 959 -6.38 1.62 -9.99
CA ARG A 959 -7.15 0.47 -9.48
C ARG A 959 -7.42 0.55 -7.98
N LEU A 960 -6.46 0.99 -7.17
CA LEU A 960 -6.67 1.19 -5.74
C LEU A 960 -7.75 2.23 -5.45
N ALA A 961 -7.78 3.33 -6.23
CA ALA A 961 -8.81 4.36 -6.12
C ALA A 961 -10.21 3.84 -6.52
N GLU A 962 -10.31 3.04 -7.57
CA GLU A 962 -11.56 2.41 -8.02
C GLU A 962 -12.14 1.45 -6.99
N LEU A 963 -11.33 0.51 -6.49
CA LEU A 963 -11.73 -0.45 -5.45
C LEU A 963 -12.11 0.26 -4.14
N SER A 964 -11.36 1.30 -3.75
CA SER A 964 -11.71 2.13 -2.58
C SER A 964 -13.06 2.84 -2.74
N ALA A 965 -13.42 3.23 -3.96
CA ALA A 965 -14.70 3.89 -4.25
C ALA A 965 -15.92 2.93 -4.18
N HIS A 966 -15.73 1.62 -4.33
CA HIS A 966 -16.79 0.63 -4.12
C HIS A 966 -17.26 0.55 -2.66
N ASN A 967 -16.38 0.86 -1.70
CA ASN A 967 -16.61 0.74 -0.26
C ASN A 967 -17.17 -0.65 0.16
N ALA A 968 -16.60 -1.71 -0.39
CA ALA A 968 -17.07 -3.10 -0.18
C ALA A 968 -16.39 -3.83 1.00
N ILE A 969 -15.35 -3.25 1.62
CA ILE A 969 -14.75 -3.79 2.85
C ILE A 969 -15.65 -3.46 4.05
N LEU A 970 -16.57 -4.38 4.34
CA LEU A 970 -17.53 -4.27 5.42
C LEU A 970 -17.03 -4.94 6.71
N PHE A 971 -17.41 -4.38 7.86
CA PHE A 971 -17.07 -4.89 9.20
C PHE A 971 -18.33 -5.21 10.01
N GLN A 972 -18.19 -6.09 11.00
CA GLN A 972 -19.22 -6.28 12.02
C GLN A 972 -19.47 -4.99 12.83
N SER A 973 -20.70 -4.80 13.29
CA SER A 973 -21.11 -3.57 14.00
C SER A 973 -20.29 -3.35 15.26
N GLY A 974 -19.69 -2.16 15.40
CA GLY A 974 -18.85 -1.81 16.55
C GLY A 974 -17.50 -2.52 16.65
N ALA A 975 -17.11 -3.33 15.66
CA ALA A 975 -15.88 -4.13 15.68
C ALA A 975 -14.97 -3.89 14.46
N ALA A 976 -13.74 -4.40 14.57
CA ALA A 976 -12.75 -4.51 13.49
C ALA A 976 -12.75 -5.89 12.81
N ILE A 977 -13.78 -6.71 13.05
CA ILE A 977 -13.93 -8.03 12.39
C ILE A 977 -14.46 -7.81 10.97
N ILE A 978 -13.64 -8.14 9.97
CA ILE A 978 -14.00 -8.06 8.55
C ILE A 978 -15.11 -9.09 8.22
N SER A 979 -16.09 -8.68 7.42
CA SER A 979 -17.14 -9.56 6.90
C SER A 979 -16.56 -10.53 5.87
N ALA A 980 -16.97 -11.81 5.93
CA ALA A 980 -16.59 -12.81 4.93
C ALA A 980 -16.94 -12.40 3.48
N SER A 981 -17.94 -11.53 3.30
CA SER A 981 -18.30 -10.95 2.00
C SER A 981 -17.23 -10.05 1.38
N ALA A 982 -16.27 -9.54 2.17
CA ALA A 982 -15.22 -8.64 1.69
C ALA A 982 -14.02 -9.37 1.07
N SER A 983 -13.97 -10.72 1.12
CA SER A 983 -12.82 -11.49 0.61
C SER A 983 -12.46 -11.13 -0.83
N ALA A 984 -13.46 -11.09 -1.73
CA ALA A 984 -13.23 -10.81 -3.15
C ALA A 984 -12.68 -9.39 -3.41
N GLU A 985 -13.08 -8.40 -2.60
CA GLU A 985 -12.52 -7.04 -2.72
C GLU A 985 -11.07 -7.00 -2.24
N LEU A 986 -10.76 -7.70 -1.13
CA LEU A 986 -9.39 -7.84 -0.62
C LEU A 986 -8.48 -8.60 -1.59
N ASP A 987 -9.01 -9.62 -2.27
CA ASP A 987 -8.32 -10.35 -3.34
C ASP A 987 -7.98 -9.38 -4.49
N ALA A 988 -8.95 -8.56 -4.94
CA ALA A 988 -8.75 -7.56 -5.97
C ALA A 988 -7.76 -6.44 -5.57
N PHE A 989 -7.76 -6.01 -4.30
CA PHE A 989 -6.74 -5.08 -3.77
C PHE A 989 -5.34 -5.70 -3.81
N ALA A 990 -5.20 -6.96 -3.40
CA ALA A 990 -3.91 -7.66 -3.46
C ALA A 990 -3.41 -7.81 -4.91
N GLU A 991 -4.29 -8.16 -5.87
CA GLU A 991 -3.95 -8.20 -7.30
C GLU A 991 -3.52 -6.84 -7.84
N ALA A 992 -4.21 -5.75 -7.48
CA ALA A 992 -3.82 -4.39 -7.88
C ALA A 992 -2.42 -4.02 -7.35
N LEU A 993 -2.10 -4.41 -6.11
CA LEU A 993 -0.82 -4.13 -5.45
C LEU A 993 0.39 -4.84 -6.04
N VAL A 994 0.19 -5.89 -6.86
CA VAL A 994 1.24 -6.52 -7.69
C VAL A 994 1.79 -5.56 -8.73
N LEU A 995 1.00 -4.57 -9.19
CA LEU A 995 1.42 -3.61 -10.22
C LEU A 995 2.45 -2.60 -9.69
N CYS A 996 2.47 -2.31 -8.39
CA CYS A 996 3.40 -1.37 -7.78
C CYS A 996 4.22 -1.97 -6.61
N PRO A 997 5.03 -3.02 -6.87
CA PRO A 997 5.61 -3.89 -5.83
C PRO A 997 6.62 -3.20 -4.89
N ASN A 998 7.06 -1.98 -5.20
CA ASN A 998 7.99 -1.18 -4.40
C ASN A 998 7.33 0.09 -3.81
N ALA A 999 6.03 0.31 -4.04
CA ALA A 999 5.32 1.47 -3.52
C ALA A 999 4.88 1.23 -2.07
N ALA A 1000 5.07 2.24 -1.21
CA ALA A 1000 4.43 2.32 0.09
C ALA A 1000 2.93 2.62 -0.06
N ILE A 1001 2.12 1.99 0.77
CA ILE A 1001 0.66 1.92 0.66
C ILE A 1001 0.05 2.33 1.99
N ASP A 1002 -0.78 3.37 1.97
CA ASP A 1002 -1.56 3.79 3.11
C ASP A 1002 -2.93 3.09 3.07
N VAL A 1003 -3.33 2.51 4.21
CA VAL A 1003 -4.62 1.87 4.44
C VAL A 1003 -5.34 2.71 5.49
N GLU A 1004 -6.31 3.50 5.03
CA GLU A 1004 -6.92 4.59 5.78
C GLU A 1004 -8.32 4.19 6.26
N GLY A 1005 -8.50 4.09 7.58
CA GLY A 1005 -9.76 3.78 8.23
C GLY A 1005 -10.56 5.03 8.60
N HIS A 1006 -11.86 4.99 8.32
CA HIS A 1006 -12.80 6.06 8.66
C HIS A 1006 -14.08 5.52 9.33
N THR A 1007 -14.70 6.33 10.19
CA THR A 1007 -16.01 6.07 10.81
C THR A 1007 -17.03 7.14 10.43
N ASP A 1008 -18.30 6.88 10.74
CA ASP A 1008 -19.30 7.94 10.87
C ASP A 1008 -19.22 8.60 12.26
N SER A 1009 -20.00 9.66 12.47
CA SER A 1009 -20.05 10.43 13.72
C SER A 1009 -20.92 9.80 14.82
N ASP A 1010 -21.09 8.47 14.81
CA ASP A 1010 -21.88 7.75 15.82
C ASP A 1010 -20.94 7.16 16.87
N GLY A 1011 -20.61 7.95 17.89
CA GLY A 1011 -19.75 7.49 18.97
C GLY A 1011 -19.19 8.62 19.83
N ASP A 1012 -18.02 8.33 20.38
CA ASP A 1012 -17.13 9.29 21.01
C ASP A 1012 -15.87 9.35 20.14
N ASP A 1013 -15.33 10.54 19.89
CA ASP A 1013 -14.21 10.79 18.96
C ASP A 1013 -13.02 9.85 19.22
N GLN A 1014 -12.68 9.59 20.49
CA GLN A 1014 -11.55 8.75 20.86
C GLN A 1014 -11.83 7.27 20.56
N ARG A 1015 -13.06 6.80 20.76
CA ARG A 1015 -13.50 5.47 20.31
C ARG A 1015 -13.54 5.34 18.81
N ASN A 1016 -14.00 6.38 18.11
CA ASN A 1016 -14.10 6.39 16.65
C ASN A 1016 -12.71 6.38 16.01
N LEU A 1017 -11.75 7.13 16.57
CA LEU A 1017 -10.34 7.06 16.20
C LEU A 1017 -9.78 5.64 16.42
N ALA A 1018 -9.90 5.08 17.63
CA ALA A 1018 -9.39 3.74 17.93
C ALA A 1018 -10.01 2.64 17.03
N LEU A 1019 -11.33 2.69 16.79
CA LEU A 1019 -12.03 1.77 15.91
C LEU A 1019 -11.58 1.92 14.44
N SER A 1020 -11.25 3.13 14.00
CA SER A 1020 -10.75 3.37 12.65
C SER A 1020 -9.34 2.80 12.43
N VAL A 1021 -8.45 2.92 13.43
CA VAL A 1021 -7.11 2.31 13.41
C VAL A 1021 -7.23 0.79 13.35
N ALA A 1022 -7.97 0.18 14.28
CA ALA A 1022 -8.14 -1.27 14.35
C ALA A 1022 -8.73 -1.87 13.05
N ARG A 1023 -9.60 -1.12 12.35
CA ARG A 1023 -10.15 -1.53 11.05
C ARG A 1023 -9.14 -1.44 9.92
N ALA A 1024 -8.28 -0.43 9.91
CA ALA A 1024 -7.18 -0.34 8.96
C ALA A 1024 -6.16 -1.47 9.19
N GLU A 1025 -5.80 -1.76 10.44
CA GLU A 1025 -4.92 -2.87 10.82
C GLU A 1025 -5.49 -4.23 10.39
N ALA A 1026 -6.79 -4.46 10.60
CA ALA A 1026 -7.45 -5.68 10.14
C ALA A 1026 -7.36 -5.87 8.61
N VAL A 1027 -7.43 -4.78 7.83
CA VAL A 1027 -7.27 -4.83 6.36
C VAL A 1027 -5.80 -5.03 5.96
N VAL A 1028 -4.86 -4.39 6.65
CA VAL A 1028 -3.42 -4.65 6.46
C VAL A 1028 -3.11 -6.14 6.65
N ASN A 1029 -3.56 -6.73 7.76
CA ASN A 1029 -3.38 -8.17 8.02
C ASN A 1029 -4.02 -9.03 6.92
N ALA A 1030 -5.25 -8.70 6.51
CA ALA A 1030 -5.94 -9.44 5.45
C ALA A 1030 -5.28 -9.31 4.06
N LEU A 1031 -4.51 -8.26 3.79
CA LEU A 1031 -3.69 -8.11 2.59
C LEU A 1031 -2.34 -8.84 2.71
N ILE A 1032 -1.76 -8.90 3.91
CA ILE A 1032 -0.56 -9.71 4.21
C ILE A 1032 -0.84 -11.20 3.99
N ASP A 1033 -2.00 -11.69 4.47
CA ASP A 1033 -2.47 -13.07 4.23
C ASP A 1033 -2.62 -13.40 2.73
N ARG A 1034 -2.73 -12.38 1.87
CA ARG A 1034 -2.82 -12.47 0.40
C ARG A 1034 -1.47 -12.30 -0.31
N GLY A 1035 -0.37 -12.25 0.45
CA GLY A 1035 0.99 -12.16 -0.08
C GLY A 1035 1.47 -10.74 -0.38
N VAL A 1036 0.78 -9.70 0.10
CA VAL A 1036 1.30 -8.33 0.05
C VAL A 1036 2.37 -8.14 1.13
N ALA A 1037 3.56 -7.67 0.74
CA ALA A 1037 4.69 -7.49 1.64
C ALA A 1037 4.38 -6.51 2.81
N PRO A 1038 4.50 -6.93 4.09
CA PRO A 1038 4.12 -6.12 5.24
C PRO A 1038 4.81 -4.76 5.32
N GLU A 1039 6.09 -4.68 4.94
CA GLU A 1039 6.92 -3.48 4.99
C GLU A 1039 6.44 -2.33 4.08
N ARG A 1040 5.46 -2.59 3.22
CA ARG A 1040 4.83 -1.59 2.34
C ARG A 1040 3.47 -1.10 2.84
N LEU A 1041 2.85 -1.75 3.83
CA LEU A 1041 1.49 -1.47 4.27
C LEU A 1041 1.50 -0.67 5.57
N TYR A 1042 0.73 0.43 5.60
CA TYR A 1042 0.64 1.30 6.77
C TYR A 1042 -0.82 1.57 7.14
N ALA A 1043 -1.25 1.13 8.32
CA ALA A 1043 -2.57 1.42 8.85
C ALA A 1043 -2.63 2.85 9.40
N ILE A 1044 -3.63 3.63 9.00
CA ILE A 1044 -3.89 4.98 9.49
C ILE A 1044 -5.37 5.07 9.87
N GLY A 1045 -5.68 5.55 11.07
CA GLY A 1045 -7.06 5.83 11.49
C GLY A 1045 -7.34 7.33 11.55
N TYR A 1046 -8.42 7.77 10.90
CA TYR A 1046 -8.88 9.16 10.92
C TYR A 1046 -10.14 9.39 11.78
N GLY A 1047 -10.71 8.32 12.35
CA GLY A 1047 -12.03 8.36 13.00
C GLY A 1047 -13.08 9.00 12.09
N GLU A 1048 -13.83 9.94 12.64
CA GLU A 1048 -14.85 10.72 11.91
C GLU A 1048 -14.32 12.04 11.31
N ALA A 1049 -13.02 12.35 11.45
CA ALA A 1049 -12.46 13.66 11.11
C ALA A 1049 -12.42 13.97 9.59
N GLN A 1050 -12.62 12.97 8.73
CA GLN A 1050 -12.66 13.11 7.27
C GLN A 1050 -13.92 12.46 6.64
N PRO A 1051 -15.10 13.09 6.83
CA PRO A 1051 -16.34 12.64 6.20
C PRO A 1051 -16.35 13.00 4.71
N VAL A 1052 -16.81 12.06 3.88
CA VAL A 1052 -17.04 12.25 2.43
C VAL A 1052 -18.51 12.49 2.10
N ALA A 1053 -19.40 12.27 3.07
CA ALA A 1053 -20.84 12.42 2.94
C ALA A 1053 -21.48 12.94 4.24
N ASP A 1054 -22.75 13.35 4.16
CA ASP A 1054 -23.47 13.91 5.30
C ASP A 1054 -23.82 12.86 6.37
N ASN A 1055 -23.23 13.02 7.56
CA ASN A 1055 -23.50 12.20 8.74
C ASN A 1055 -24.95 12.33 9.27
N ALA A 1056 -25.76 13.29 8.82
CA ALA A 1056 -27.18 13.34 9.19
C ALA A 1056 -28.02 12.21 8.58
N THR A 1057 -27.53 11.51 7.56
CA THR A 1057 -28.29 10.46 6.84
C THR A 1057 -27.68 9.07 6.98
N ALA A 1058 -28.51 8.02 7.06
CA ALA A 1058 -28.04 6.64 7.11
C ALA A 1058 -27.24 6.20 5.86
N ALA A 1059 -27.46 6.86 4.72
CA ALA A 1059 -26.69 6.67 3.49
C ALA A 1059 -25.30 7.32 3.61
N GLY A 1060 -25.20 8.58 4.03
CA GLY A 1060 -23.92 9.26 4.19
C GLY A 1060 -23.07 8.66 5.30
N LYS A 1061 -23.68 8.27 6.43
CA LYS A 1061 -23.02 7.47 7.48
C LYS A 1061 -22.38 6.17 6.95
N ARG A 1062 -23.04 5.48 6.02
CA ARG A 1062 -22.49 4.28 5.36
C ARG A 1062 -21.33 4.61 4.43
N GLN A 1063 -21.33 5.77 3.78
CA GLN A 1063 -20.22 6.23 2.93
C GLN A 1063 -19.02 6.72 3.77
N ASN A 1064 -19.25 7.25 4.97
CA ASN A 1064 -18.19 7.68 5.89
C ASN A 1064 -17.49 6.51 6.56
N ARG A 1065 -18.21 5.43 6.89
CA ARG A 1065 -17.64 4.12 7.24
C ARG A 1065 -17.01 3.46 6.02
N ARG A 1066 -15.72 3.73 5.79
CA ARG A 1066 -14.97 3.24 4.63
C ARG A 1066 -13.53 2.89 4.97
N ILE A 1067 -12.92 2.13 4.08
CA ILE A 1067 -11.48 1.95 3.97
C ILE A 1067 -11.04 2.58 2.65
N VAL A 1068 -9.97 3.38 2.67
CA VAL A 1068 -9.29 3.85 1.46
C VAL A 1068 -7.92 3.19 1.42
N VAL A 1069 -7.54 2.64 0.28
CA VAL A 1069 -6.18 2.14 0.04
C VAL A 1069 -5.55 3.06 -1.00
N SER A 1070 -4.43 3.68 -0.67
CA SER A 1070 -3.77 4.68 -1.50
C SER A 1070 -2.26 4.41 -1.60
N VAL A 1071 -1.61 4.86 -2.66
CA VAL A 1071 -0.14 4.89 -2.70
C VAL A 1071 0.33 6.12 -1.95
N ARG A 1072 1.18 5.92 -0.93
CA ARG A 1072 1.76 6.99 -0.14
C ARG A 1072 2.50 7.98 -1.02
N ALA A 1073 2.17 9.26 -0.90
CA ALA A 1073 2.91 10.32 -1.54
C ALA A 1073 4.30 10.45 -0.88
N VAL A 1074 5.36 10.35 -1.69
CA VAL A 1074 6.72 10.66 -1.25
C VAL A 1074 6.98 12.13 -1.56
N ASP A 1075 7.02 12.98 -0.53
CA ASP A 1075 7.41 14.39 -0.68
C ASP A 1075 8.88 14.47 -1.13
N GLY A 1076 9.10 14.67 -2.43
CA GLY A 1076 10.43 14.90 -3.00
C GLY A 1076 10.82 14.10 -4.24
N ALA A 1077 9.90 13.84 -5.19
CA ALA A 1077 10.26 13.39 -6.54
C ALA A 1077 9.29 13.89 -7.62
N VAL A 1078 9.58 15.07 -8.19
CA VAL A 1078 9.00 15.60 -9.44
C VAL A 1078 10.14 16.18 -10.28
#